data_AF-A0AB35NGW6-F1
#
_entry.id   AF-A0AB35NGW6-F1
#
_cell.length_a   1.000
_cell.length_b   1.000
_cell.length_c   1.000
_cell.angle_alpha   90.00
_cell.angle_beta   90.00
_cell.angle_gamma   90.00
#
_symmetry.space_group_name_H-M   'P 1'
#
loop_
_entity.id
_entity.type
_entity.pdbx_description
1 polymer ?
#
loop_
_entity_poly.entity_id
_entity_poly.type
_entity_poly.pdbx_seq_one_letter_code
_entity_poly.pdbx_strand_id
1 'polypeptide(L)'
;MLRTDLKIFKSQRMTQNANAGGQRTANEVLNGQLNEVFGNISAIDQAQSAVDIVKVYPAVSTANTQLLQDGHILINEPPTDPLVDVIMVEAPAINDAIVRTGIIESIESGVTAGQLLRSGLTGMLAGQNTISSADLLDIVSAGEPRNVLLTLGQVITISVEYTGTESADYPRFTHYAKVVGGTATRASWGSTSQGDIVIDPPLPFDTPGPNVTINNQSKLTKLRKTNVTAGVKYHGVTRLTANANQTSLLTVAKTQGQLLPKLTAVVEQTNNRPFMTAAGLELKVAEFSAVGRVYNLEITDLIVLFSASRIASINYTNTSGSQSSFSVEASQYQAGVMSFTLPSEPLANTTLFVYYYSSDRYELYQSSAAWPANRALIVSTMVGTVTFTSNSLLRSFYTVDGMAENQLFVTGNSGRELVAEVDIFTGVITYFNGYSNATYSAVLSNTQATAESVSTAEFALEYDSIQADSLYITAELTAGGLISASADAQGVISGVGVSGTIINGVVNLAFNNPVTAGSITYSVNEITQLTPPASLYGINQLRISNGGSVPMFNVFGVVSIANNDYQTADLPNGTVLQKRPNAFIDIVDSTGASLWHPLDAHYSYDKTSGELTIIDSTAFSAPFEITDTITELALVSQVNSNSLVLTAPLQNSYPTGSIVSSVQVLGNMQAAASVLYDMTTWNNVWSDIINGSPANGNYNELNYPIEVENQSAINERWVIVFTSATAFRCIGEGVGQIATGDTLNDFAPINPNTQQPYFIIRNQGWGGGWNAGECVRFNTEAAAKPLVLLRSVGAGHSQIEQDSIRLHFRGNAD
;
A
#
# COMPACT_ATOMS: atom_id res chain seq x y z
N MET A 1 8.54 -33.64 -23.76
CA MET A 1 7.47 -33.19 -22.86
C MET A 1 6.30 -32.70 -23.68
N LEU A 2 5.08 -33.07 -23.29
CA LEU A 2 3.82 -32.72 -23.94
C LEU A 2 3.10 -31.62 -23.14
N ARG A 3 2.17 -30.91 -23.77
CA ARG A 3 1.32 -29.90 -23.07
C ARG A 3 0.56 -30.53 -21.89
N THR A 4 0.10 -31.77 -22.04
CA THR A 4 -0.60 -32.54 -20.99
C THR A 4 0.28 -32.93 -19.81
N ASP A 5 1.60 -32.82 -19.93
CA ASP A 5 2.54 -33.08 -18.84
C ASP A 5 2.70 -31.86 -17.93
N LEU A 6 2.29 -30.67 -18.38
CA LEU A 6 2.30 -29.45 -17.58
C LEU A 6 0.93 -29.27 -16.92
N LYS A 7 0.91 -29.39 -15.59
CA LYS A 7 -0.34 -29.41 -14.82
C LYS A 7 -0.26 -28.49 -13.63
N ILE A 8 -1.40 -27.95 -13.22
CA ILE A 8 -1.54 -27.23 -11.95
C ILE A 8 -2.33 -28.12 -11.00
N PHE A 9 -1.77 -28.42 -9.84
CA PHE A 9 -2.40 -29.27 -8.84
C PHE A 9 -2.91 -28.48 -7.65
N LYS A 10 -3.96 -29.00 -7.02
CA LYS A 10 -4.56 -28.45 -5.81
C LYS A 10 -3.70 -28.76 -4.58
N SER A 11 -3.69 -27.83 -3.63
CA SER A 11 -3.12 -28.08 -2.29
C SER A 11 -4.04 -28.99 -1.46
N GLN A 12 -3.52 -29.50 -0.34
CA GLN A 12 -4.25 -30.39 0.59
C GLN A 12 -5.62 -29.83 0.99
N ARG A 13 -5.73 -28.51 1.12
CA ARG A 13 -6.95 -27.85 1.58
C ARG A 13 -7.20 -26.57 0.78
N MET A 14 -8.17 -26.63 -0.13
CA MET A 14 -8.63 -25.50 -0.94
C MET A 14 -9.75 -24.71 -0.25
N THR A 15 -9.60 -24.40 1.04
CA THR A 15 -10.59 -23.64 1.83
C THR A 15 -10.05 -22.26 2.23
N GLN A 16 -10.86 -21.43 2.91
CA GLN A 16 -10.41 -20.15 3.47
C GLN A 16 -10.08 -20.20 4.98
N ASN A 17 -9.98 -21.41 5.54
CA ASN A 17 -9.62 -21.60 6.96
C ASN A 17 -8.14 -21.26 7.22
N ALA A 18 -7.78 -20.97 8.46
CA ALA A 18 -6.40 -20.69 8.88
C ALA A 18 -5.39 -21.78 8.47
N ASN A 19 -5.84 -23.04 8.43
CA ASN A 19 -5.04 -24.21 8.09
C ASN A 19 -5.12 -24.62 6.60
N ALA A 20 -5.70 -23.78 5.73
CA ALA A 20 -5.79 -24.03 4.29
C ALA A 20 -4.42 -23.94 3.61
N GLY A 21 -4.28 -24.49 2.41
CA GLY A 21 -2.98 -24.71 1.76
C GLY A 21 -2.37 -26.05 2.17
N GLY A 22 -1.11 -26.05 2.60
CA GLY A 22 -0.35 -27.27 2.87
C GLY A 22 0.19 -27.92 1.60
N GLN A 23 0.48 -29.23 1.68
CA GLN A 23 1.20 -29.98 0.64
C GLN A 23 0.43 -30.07 -0.67
N ARG A 24 1.13 -30.45 -1.74
CA ARG A 24 0.54 -30.80 -3.03
C ARG A 24 -0.29 -32.09 -2.94
N THR A 25 -1.36 -32.16 -3.74
CA THR A 25 -2.14 -33.41 -3.96
C THR A 25 -2.02 -33.89 -5.41
N ALA A 26 -2.55 -35.08 -5.70
CA ALA A 26 -2.71 -35.55 -7.10
C ALA A 26 -3.95 -34.98 -7.80
N ASN A 27 -4.76 -34.16 -7.12
CA ASN A 27 -5.94 -33.56 -7.73
C ASN A 27 -5.52 -32.38 -8.61
N GLU A 28 -5.78 -32.49 -9.90
CA GLU A 28 -5.53 -31.44 -10.88
C GLU A 28 -6.56 -30.31 -10.76
N VAL A 29 -6.17 -29.09 -11.09
CA VAL A 29 -7.07 -27.96 -11.35
C VAL A 29 -7.56 -28.13 -12.78
N LEU A 30 -8.83 -28.49 -12.95
CA LEU A 30 -9.40 -28.77 -14.26
C LEU A 30 -9.64 -27.47 -15.04
N ASN A 31 -9.23 -27.45 -16.31
CA ASN A 31 -9.44 -26.30 -17.18
C ASN A 31 -10.94 -26.07 -17.45
N GLY A 32 -11.35 -24.81 -17.53
CA GLY A 32 -12.73 -24.41 -17.87
C GLY A 32 -13.80 -24.72 -16.83
N GLN A 33 -13.46 -25.42 -15.74
CA GLN A 33 -14.41 -25.78 -14.69
C GLN A 33 -14.56 -24.65 -13.66
N LEU A 34 -15.80 -24.36 -13.29
CA LEU A 34 -16.11 -23.33 -12.31
C LEU A 34 -15.63 -23.73 -10.91
N ASN A 35 -15.11 -22.74 -10.19
CA ASN A 35 -14.73 -22.85 -8.79
C ASN A 35 -13.60 -23.84 -8.46
N GLU A 36 -12.76 -24.17 -9.44
CA GLU A 36 -11.63 -25.08 -9.21
C GLU A 36 -10.49 -24.48 -8.37
N VAL A 37 -10.32 -23.16 -8.45
CA VAL A 37 -9.29 -22.42 -7.70
C VAL A 37 -9.93 -21.60 -6.59
N PHE A 38 -10.77 -20.63 -6.94
CA PHE A 38 -11.51 -19.80 -5.99
C PHE A 38 -12.96 -20.24 -5.90
N GLY A 39 -13.58 -20.15 -4.72
CA GLY A 39 -15.01 -20.40 -4.58
C GLY A 39 -15.88 -19.31 -5.20
N ASN A 40 -17.19 -19.56 -5.22
CA ASN A 40 -18.19 -18.55 -5.59
C ASN A 40 -18.05 -17.30 -4.72
N ILE A 41 -18.28 -16.13 -5.32
CA ILE A 41 -18.46 -14.89 -4.56
C ILE A 41 -19.89 -14.91 -4.01
N SER A 42 -20.04 -14.85 -2.69
CA SER A 42 -21.35 -14.91 -2.04
C SER A 42 -22.04 -13.53 -2.04
N ALA A 43 -23.36 -13.52 -1.77
CA ALA A 43 -24.10 -12.26 -1.62
C ALA A 43 -23.59 -11.41 -0.44
N ILE A 44 -22.96 -12.04 0.57
CA ILE A 44 -22.33 -11.32 1.68
C ILE A 44 -21.02 -10.69 1.21
N ASP A 45 -20.21 -11.42 0.44
CA ASP A 45 -18.97 -10.90 -0.15
C ASP A 45 -19.26 -9.71 -1.07
N GLN A 46 -20.40 -9.74 -1.79
CA GLN A 46 -20.87 -8.62 -2.59
C GLN A 46 -21.19 -7.37 -1.76
N ALA A 47 -21.73 -7.53 -0.54
CA ALA A 47 -22.12 -6.42 0.31
C ALA A 47 -20.96 -5.87 1.16
N GLN A 48 -20.07 -6.75 1.64
CA GLN A 48 -19.03 -6.41 2.62
C GLN A 48 -17.61 -6.41 2.05
N SER A 49 -17.44 -6.84 0.80
CA SER A 49 -16.15 -7.14 0.19
C SER A 49 -15.51 -8.43 0.77
N ALA A 50 -14.59 -9.06 0.04
CA ALA A 50 -13.94 -10.28 0.49
C ALA A 50 -12.49 -10.40 -0.01
N VAL A 51 -11.70 -11.21 0.71
CA VAL A 51 -10.34 -11.58 0.32
C VAL A 51 -10.15 -13.08 0.43
N ASP A 52 -9.88 -13.71 -0.70
CA ASP A 52 -9.60 -15.14 -0.79
C ASP A 52 -8.13 -15.39 -1.07
N ILE A 53 -7.55 -16.37 -0.40
CA ILE A 53 -6.17 -16.81 -0.62
C ILE A 53 -6.19 -18.30 -0.92
N VAL A 54 -5.54 -18.69 -2.01
CA VAL A 54 -5.48 -20.08 -2.47
C VAL A 54 -4.05 -20.43 -2.84
N LYS A 55 -3.64 -21.66 -2.50
CA LYS A 55 -2.34 -22.22 -2.86
C LYS A 55 -2.51 -23.36 -3.86
N VAL A 56 -1.76 -23.32 -4.95
CA VAL A 56 -1.74 -24.32 -6.03
C VAL A 56 -0.30 -24.69 -6.39
N TYR A 57 -0.13 -25.70 -7.25
CA TYR A 57 1.16 -26.27 -7.60
C TYR A 57 1.32 -26.48 -9.11
N PRO A 58 1.85 -25.51 -9.86
CA PRO A 58 2.38 -25.76 -11.19
C PRO A 58 3.44 -26.85 -11.12
N ALA A 59 3.37 -27.83 -12.02
CA ALA A 59 4.24 -28.99 -11.99
C ALA A 59 4.39 -29.69 -13.33
N VAL A 60 5.52 -30.38 -13.45
CA VAL A 60 5.83 -31.32 -14.52
C VAL A 60 5.38 -32.70 -14.08
N SER A 61 4.61 -33.38 -14.93
CA SER A 61 3.99 -34.67 -14.66
C SER A 61 4.35 -35.68 -15.76
N THR A 62 5.65 -35.96 -15.92
CA THR A 62 6.15 -36.99 -16.84
C THR A 62 6.52 -38.27 -16.08
N ALA A 63 6.46 -39.42 -16.75
CA ALA A 63 6.90 -40.73 -16.24
C ALA A 63 8.43 -40.91 -16.24
N ASN A 64 9.17 -39.81 -16.13
CA ASN A 64 10.63 -39.75 -16.14
C ASN A 64 11.08 -38.46 -15.44
N THR A 65 12.38 -38.14 -15.51
CA THR A 65 12.96 -36.91 -14.99
C THR A 65 13.20 -35.86 -16.08
N GLN A 66 12.35 -35.77 -17.11
CA GLN A 66 12.54 -34.75 -18.14
C GLN A 66 12.53 -33.34 -17.53
N LEU A 67 13.54 -32.54 -17.85
CA LEU A 67 13.69 -31.20 -17.31
C LEU A 67 12.78 -30.21 -18.05
N LEU A 68 12.02 -29.41 -17.29
CA LEU A 68 11.45 -28.17 -17.78
C LEU A 68 12.37 -27.02 -17.36
N GLN A 69 13.06 -26.42 -18.32
CA GLN A 69 13.90 -25.25 -18.10
C GLN A 69 13.05 -23.99 -17.98
N ASP A 70 13.44 -23.10 -17.08
CA ASP A 70 12.80 -21.79 -16.86
C ASP A 70 11.27 -21.87 -16.76
N GLY A 71 10.77 -22.83 -15.98
CA GLY A 71 9.36 -22.93 -15.65
C GLY A 71 8.87 -21.59 -15.11
N HIS A 72 7.76 -21.08 -15.64
CA HIS A 72 7.21 -19.79 -15.25
C HIS A 72 5.70 -19.77 -15.39
N ILE A 73 5.06 -18.93 -14.58
CA ILE A 73 3.60 -18.78 -14.57
C ILE A 73 3.18 -17.31 -14.58
N LEU A 74 2.05 -17.04 -15.22
CA LEU A 74 1.46 -15.71 -15.34
C LEU A 74 -0.07 -15.78 -15.38
N ILE A 75 -0.71 -14.68 -14.99
CA ILE A 75 -2.15 -14.46 -15.18
C ILE A 75 -2.33 -13.87 -16.58
N ASN A 76 -2.86 -14.65 -17.52
CA ASN A 76 -2.97 -14.26 -18.92
C ASN A 76 -4.19 -13.40 -19.23
N GLU A 77 -5.15 -13.26 -18.30
CA GLU A 77 -6.30 -12.37 -18.45
C GLU A 77 -6.69 -11.77 -17.10
N PRO A 78 -6.89 -10.43 -17.02
CA PRO A 78 -7.45 -9.82 -15.84
C PRO A 78 -8.93 -10.22 -15.67
N PRO A 79 -9.45 -10.20 -14.43
CA PRO A 79 -10.89 -10.28 -14.20
C PRO A 79 -11.66 -9.25 -15.03
N THR A 80 -12.87 -9.61 -15.42
CA THR A 80 -13.76 -8.73 -16.19
C THR A 80 -14.38 -7.67 -15.29
N ASP A 81 -14.66 -8.01 -14.02
CA ASP A 81 -15.16 -7.04 -13.06
C ASP A 81 -14.03 -6.12 -12.56
N PRO A 82 -14.13 -4.79 -12.74
CA PRO A 82 -13.10 -3.86 -12.27
C PRO A 82 -12.97 -3.80 -10.75
N LEU A 83 -13.96 -4.32 -9.99
CA LEU A 83 -13.92 -4.44 -8.53
C LEU A 83 -13.33 -5.77 -8.06
N VAL A 84 -12.90 -6.65 -8.97
CA VAL A 84 -12.19 -7.87 -8.65
C VAL A 84 -10.74 -7.76 -9.10
N ASP A 85 -9.80 -7.93 -8.16
CA ASP A 85 -8.37 -8.00 -8.43
C ASP A 85 -7.84 -9.39 -8.08
N VAL A 86 -7.02 -9.97 -8.97
CA VAL A 86 -6.30 -11.23 -8.71
C VAL A 86 -4.80 -11.00 -8.84
N ILE A 87 -4.05 -11.40 -7.82
CA ILE A 87 -2.61 -11.18 -7.70
C ILE A 87 -1.93 -12.47 -7.26
N MET A 88 -0.80 -12.82 -7.88
CA MET A 88 0.08 -13.87 -7.37
C MET A 88 1.05 -13.29 -6.35
N VAL A 89 1.26 -14.02 -5.24
CA VAL A 89 2.14 -13.62 -4.14
C VAL A 89 3.39 -14.50 -4.14
N GLU A 90 4.55 -13.87 -4.26
CA GLU A 90 5.86 -14.51 -4.17
C GLU A 90 6.59 -14.02 -2.91
N ALA A 91 6.92 -14.96 -2.01
CA ALA A 91 7.67 -14.66 -0.79
C ALA A 91 8.58 -15.84 -0.42
N PRO A 92 9.77 -15.62 0.17
CA PRO A 92 10.71 -16.68 0.54
C PRO A 92 10.15 -17.73 1.49
N ALA A 93 9.17 -17.35 2.33
CA ALA A 93 8.54 -18.26 3.28
C ALA A 93 7.57 -19.26 2.63
N ILE A 94 7.11 -19.00 1.39
CA ILE A 94 6.14 -19.85 0.70
C ILE A 94 6.83 -21.16 0.29
N ASN A 95 6.55 -22.21 1.05
CA ASN A 95 7.03 -23.58 0.83
C ASN A 95 5.86 -24.56 0.84
N ASP A 96 6.13 -25.86 0.69
CA ASP A 96 5.08 -26.87 0.59
C ASP A 96 4.25 -27.04 1.87
N ALA A 97 4.86 -26.90 3.04
CA ALA A 97 4.16 -27.02 4.31
C ALA A 97 3.34 -25.77 4.68
N ILE A 98 3.60 -24.62 4.04
CA ILE A 98 2.96 -23.36 4.44
C ILE A 98 1.44 -23.44 4.27
N VAL A 99 0.75 -22.95 5.30
CA VAL A 99 -0.71 -22.81 5.36
C VAL A 99 -1.10 -21.32 5.36
N ARG A 100 -2.39 -21.05 5.18
CA ARG A 100 -2.96 -19.71 5.02
C ARG A 100 -2.48 -18.72 6.08
N THR A 101 -2.41 -19.10 7.36
CA THR A 101 -1.86 -18.23 8.42
C THR A 101 -0.43 -17.77 8.12
N GLY A 102 0.47 -18.67 7.69
CA GLY A 102 1.84 -18.29 7.34
C GLY A 102 1.93 -17.45 6.07
N ILE A 103 1.03 -17.69 5.11
CA ILE A 103 0.91 -16.87 3.89
C ILE A 103 0.49 -15.44 4.27
N ILE A 104 -0.52 -15.30 5.14
CA ILE A 104 -0.98 -14.02 5.64
C ILE A 104 0.13 -13.30 6.40
N GLU A 105 0.85 -13.98 7.29
CA GLU A 105 2.01 -13.38 7.97
C GLU A 105 3.09 -12.93 6.98
N SER A 106 3.27 -13.63 5.85
CA SER A 106 4.18 -13.19 4.79
C SER A 106 3.69 -11.87 4.17
N ILE A 107 2.39 -11.76 3.85
CA ILE A 107 1.79 -10.53 3.30
C ILE A 107 1.84 -9.38 4.32
N GLU A 108 1.49 -9.65 5.58
CA GLU A 108 1.53 -8.73 6.71
C GLU A 108 2.96 -8.40 7.19
N SER A 109 3.99 -9.04 6.65
CA SER A 109 5.39 -8.63 6.88
C SER A 109 5.80 -7.42 6.03
N GLY A 110 4.92 -6.96 5.15
CA GLY A 110 5.13 -5.76 4.33
C GLY A 110 5.38 -4.50 5.17
N VAL A 111 4.83 -4.41 6.38
CA VAL A 111 5.09 -3.33 7.33
C VAL A 111 5.62 -3.88 8.65
N THR A 112 6.76 -3.35 9.09
CA THR A 112 7.44 -3.78 10.32
C THR A 112 7.68 -2.60 11.27
N ALA A 113 7.88 -2.90 12.56
CA ALA A 113 8.29 -1.92 13.55
C ALA A 113 9.66 -1.34 13.19
N GLY A 114 9.72 -0.04 12.98
CA GLY A 114 10.89 0.68 12.51
C GLY A 114 11.57 1.53 13.58
N GLN A 115 11.94 2.76 13.19
CA GLN A 115 12.68 3.69 14.04
C GLN A 115 11.95 3.96 15.37
N LEU A 116 12.69 3.89 16.47
CA LEU A 116 12.21 4.28 17.79
C LEU A 116 11.91 5.78 17.84
N LEU A 117 10.70 6.13 18.27
CA LEU A 117 10.27 7.50 18.52
C LEU A 117 10.30 7.83 20.01
N ARG A 118 9.77 6.94 20.86
CA ARG A 118 9.73 7.10 22.32
C ARG A 118 10.01 5.79 23.02
N SER A 119 10.81 5.84 24.09
CA SER A 119 10.95 4.76 25.06
C SER A 119 10.28 5.11 26.39
N GLY A 120 9.28 4.34 26.76
CA GLY A 120 8.52 4.50 27.99
C GLY A 120 7.38 5.51 27.84
N LEU A 121 6.40 5.21 26.99
CA LEU A 121 5.10 5.87 27.05
C LEU A 121 4.47 5.68 28.43
N THR A 122 3.59 6.61 28.81
CA THR A 122 2.72 6.42 29.98
C THR A 122 1.91 5.13 29.81
N GLY A 123 1.67 4.40 30.89
CA GLY A 123 0.97 3.12 30.84
C GLY A 123 -0.44 3.33 30.28
N MET A 124 -0.81 2.51 29.30
CA MET A 124 -2.10 2.60 28.62
C MET A 124 -2.92 1.36 28.93
N LEU A 125 -4.23 1.52 29.07
CA LEU A 125 -5.15 0.41 29.31
C LEU A 125 -5.62 -0.25 28.02
N ALA A 126 -6.01 -1.51 28.09
CA ALA A 126 -6.76 -2.17 27.03
C ALA A 126 -8.03 -1.37 26.70
N GLY A 127 -8.30 -1.16 25.41
CA GLY A 127 -9.38 -0.31 24.92
C GLY A 127 -9.03 1.18 24.83
N GLN A 128 -7.89 1.63 25.37
CA GLN A 128 -7.45 3.02 25.22
C GLN A 128 -7.00 3.29 23.78
N ASN A 129 -7.47 4.41 23.23
CA ASN A 129 -7.19 4.83 21.87
C ASN A 129 -6.54 6.23 21.78
N THR A 130 -6.00 6.73 22.89
CA THR A 130 -5.43 8.08 22.95
C THR A 130 -4.01 8.05 23.50
N ILE A 131 -3.06 8.66 22.80
CA ILE A 131 -1.69 8.93 23.24
C ILE A 131 -1.61 10.38 23.68
N SER A 132 -1.13 10.64 24.90
CA SER A 132 -1.04 12.00 25.43
C SER A 132 0.03 12.81 24.68
N SER A 133 -0.30 14.06 24.40
CA SER A 133 0.62 15.10 23.93
C SER A 133 1.88 15.25 24.81
N ALA A 134 1.76 15.06 26.13
CA ALA A 134 2.91 15.11 27.05
C ALA A 134 3.92 14.00 26.77
N ASP A 135 3.48 12.78 26.45
CA ASP A 135 4.37 11.67 26.09
C ASP A 135 5.10 11.95 24.76
N LEU A 136 4.49 12.74 23.87
CA LEU A 136 5.04 13.08 22.55
C LEU A 136 5.97 14.30 22.57
N LEU A 137 5.85 15.19 23.56
CA LEU A 137 6.58 16.46 23.60
C LEU A 137 7.58 16.58 24.75
N ASP A 138 7.29 15.98 25.92
CA ASP A 138 8.05 16.24 27.15
C ASP A 138 8.99 15.10 27.55
N ILE A 139 8.69 13.86 27.16
CA ILE A 139 9.47 12.68 27.54
C ILE A 139 10.55 12.41 26.48
N VAL A 140 11.78 12.88 26.73
CA VAL A 140 12.93 12.69 25.83
C VAL A 140 14.06 11.94 26.54
N SER A 141 14.39 10.75 26.06
CA SER A 141 15.61 10.03 26.42
C SER A 141 16.76 10.36 25.46
N ALA A 142 18.01 10.10 25.86
CA ALA A 142 19.17 10.35 25.01
C ALA A 142 19.04 9.58 23.67
N GLY A 143 19.09 10.32 22.55
CA GLY A 143 18.97 9.77 21.19
C GLY A 143 17.56 9.78 20.60
N GLU A 144 16.54 10.23 21.34
CA GLU A 144 15.16 10.35 20.85
C GLU A 144 14.88 11.73 20.21
N PRO A 145 14.00 11.81 19.21
CA PRO A 145 13.60 13.10 18.64
C PRO A 145 12.92 13.98 19.68
N ARG A 146 13.28 15.27 19.77
CA ARG A 146 12.67 16.18 20.77
C ARG A 146 11.15 16.28 20.64
N ASN A 147 10.65 16.47 19.41
CA ASN A 147 9.21 16.53 19.15
C ASN A 147 8.82 15.36 18.23
N VAL A 148 7.84 14.56 18.64
CA VAL A 148 7.26 13.50 17.79
C VAL A 148 5.96 13.99 17.20
N LEU A 149 6.03 14.48 15.96
CA LEU A 149 4.85 14.85 15.20
C LEU A 149 4.31 13.64 14.46
N LEU A 150 3.04 13.35 14.71
CA LEU A 150 2.28 12.31 14.02
C LEU A 150 1.22 13.00 13.17
N THR A 151 1.07 12.56 11.91
CA THR A 151 0.07 13.09 10.99
C THR A 151 -1.13 12.17 10.91
N LEU A 152 -2.30 12.72 10.57
CA LEU A 152 -3.48 11.91 10.23
C LEU A 152 -3.12 10.89 9.15
N GLY A 153 -3.66 9.68 9.28
CA GLY A 153 -3.38 8.57 8.39
C GLY A 153 -2.06 7.83 8.60
N GLN A 154 -1.13 8.37 9.39
CA GLN A 154 0.15 7.72 9.66
C GLN A 154 -0.04 6.42 10.44
N VAL A 155 0.58 5.33 9.98
CA VAL A 155 0.63 4.07 10.72
C VAL A 155 1.84 4.07 11.66
N ILE A 156 1.59 3.82 12.93
CA ILE A 156 2.59 3.74 14.01
C ILE A 156 2.56 2.37 14.66
N THR A 157 3.60 2.09 15.45
CA THR A 157 3.69 0.86 16.22
C THR A 157 3.88 1.18 17.69
N ILE A 158 3.08 0.54 18.55
CA ILE A 158 3.24 0.53 20.00
C ILE A 158 3.63 -0.88 20.42
N SER A 159 4.76 -1.06 21.10
CA SER A 159 5.26 -2.37 21.49
C SER A 159 5.66 -2.43 22.95
N VAL A 160 5.53 -3.61 23.56
CA VAL A 160 6.10 -3.92 24.87
C VAL A 160 7.35 -4.77 24.65
N GLU A 161 8.52 -4.21 24.96
CA GLU A 161 9.82 -4.79 24.62
C GLU A 161 10.69 -5.00 25.86
N TYR A 162 11.10 -6.24 26.12
CA TYR A 162 12.11 -6.64 27.12
C TYR A 162 12.71 -8.01 26.78
N THR A 163 13.81 -8.36 27.44
CA THR A 163 14.49 -9.67 27.33
C THR A 163 14.29 -10.49 28.60
N GLY A 164 14.42 -11.82 28.49
CA GLY A 164 14.26 -12.74 29.63
C GLY A 164 12.88 -13.38 29.67
N THR A 165 12.45 -13.77 30.88
CA THR A 165 11.18 -14.46 31.12
C THR A 165 9.98 -13.55 30.80
N GLU A 166 8.94 -14.11 30.21
CA GLU A 166 7.68 -13.44 29.92
C GLU A 166 6.99 -12.98 31.21
N SER A 167 6.49 -11.74 31.24
CA SER A 167 5.64 -11.24 32.32
C SER A 167 4.18 -11.64 32.08
N ALA A 168 3.50 -12.07 33.14
CA ALA A 168 2.07 -12.39 33.09
C ALA A 168 1.19 -11.14 32.96
N ASP A 169 1.60 -10.02 33.56
CA ASP A 169 0.83 -8.77 33.56
C ASP A 169 1.04 -7.97 32.27
N TYR A 170 2.25 -8.04 31.71
CA TYR A 170 2.65 -7.27 30.53
C TYR A 170 3.41 -8.15 29.53
N PRO A 171 2.72 -9.05 28.80
CA PRO A 171 3.36 -9.86 27.78
C PRO A 171 3.93 -8.97 26.66
N ARG A 172 4.97 -9.46 26.00
CA ARG A 172 5.59 -8.80 24.83
C ARG A 172 4.61 -8.86 23.66
N PHE A 173 4.32 -7.71 23.09
CA PHE A 173 3.51 -7.61 21.89
C PHE A 173 3.91 -6.41 21.04
N THR A 174 3.40 -6.39 19.82
CA THR A 174 3.57 -5.29 18.87
C THR A 174 2.19 -4.97 18.28
N HIS A 175 1.71 -3.76 18.53
CA HIS A 175 0.42 -3.26 18.07
C HIS A 175 0.62 -2.21 16.99
N TYR A 176 -0.08 -2.37 15.87
CA TYR A 176 -0.08 -1.41 14.77
C TYR A 176 -1.37 -0.62 14.83
N ALA A 177 -1.28 0.71 14.75
CA ALA A 177 -2.42 1.61 14.78
C ALA A 177 -2.25 2.76 13.79
N LYS A 178 -3.35 3.21 13.20
CA LYS A 178 -3.41 4.40 12.34
C LYS A 178 -3.82 5.60 13.19
N VAL A 179 -3.21 6.75 12.93
CA VAL A 179 -3.60 8.03 13.54
C VAL A 179 -4.88 8.51 12.85
N VAL A 180 -5.96 8.63 13.61
CA VAL A 180 -7.31 9.00 13.10
C VAL A 180 -7.80 10.34 13.62
N GLY A 181 -7.12 10.90 14.62
CA GLY A 181 -7.48 12.18 15.22
C GLY A 181 -6.35 12.79 16.03
N GLY A 182 -6.51 14.05 16.39
CA GLY A 182 -5.49 14.85 17.06
C GLY A 182 -4.70 15.69 16.06
N THR A 183 -4.73 17.00 16.24
CA THR A 183 -4.08 17.95 15.32
C THR A 183 -2.69 18.27 15.82
N ALA A 184 -1.68 18.08 14.96
CA ALA A 184 -0.40 18.76 15.09
C ALA A 184 -0.50 20.09 14.31
N THR A 185 -0.92 21.17 14.97
CA THR A 185 -0.82 22.49 14.37
C THR A 185 0.60 22.98 14.54
N ARG A 186 1.33 23.10 13.43
CA ARG A 186 2.44 24.04 13.37
C ARG A 186 1.82 25.43 13.42
N ALA A 187 1.85 26.08 14.58
CA ALA A 187 1.58 27.50 14.60
C ALA A 187 2.64 28.18 13.71
N SER A 188 2.23 29.16 12.89
CA SER A 188 3.09 29.93 11.97
C SER A 188 4.32 30.59 12.62
N TRP A 189 4.42 30.51 13.96
CA TRP A 189 5.37 31.20 14.81
C TRP A 189 6.22 30.28 15.70
N GLY A 190 6.30 28.98 15.39
CA GLY A 190 7.28 28.07 15.99
C GLY A 190 6.90 27.42 17.32
N SER A 191 5.72 27.69 17.88
CA SER A 191 5.13 26.79 18.88
C SER A 191 4.48 25.60 18.16
N THR A 192 4.86 24.39 18.56
CA THR A 192 4.17 23.18 18.12
C THR A 192 3.13 22.86 19.18
N SER A 193 1.85 23.12 18.90
CA SER A 193 0.77 22.57 19.72
C SER A 193 0.33 21.26 19.08
N GLN A 194 0.59 20.16 19.75
CA GLN A 194 0.01 18.86 19.39
C GLN A 194 -1.04 18.53 20.45
N GLY A 195 -2.30 18.36 20.03
CA GLY A 195 -3.31 17.77 20.90
C GLY A 195 -3.02 16.31 21.18
N ASP A 196 -3.76 15.70 22.09
CA ASP A 196 -3.70 14.25 22.28
C ASP A 196 -4.04 13.54 20.96
N ILE A 197 -3.29 12.49 20.65
CA ILE A 197 -3.40 11.76 19.39
C ILE A 197 -4.35 10.60 19.56
N VAL A 198 -5.36 10.51 18.69
CA VAL A 198 -6.31 9.41 18.64
C VAL A 198 -5.85 8.39 17.61
N ILE A 199 -5.79 7.13 18.03
CA ILE A 199 -5.32 6.00 17.24
C ILE A 199 -6.42 4.95 17.05
N ASP A 200 -6.38 4.22 15.95
CA ASP A 200 -7.32 3.13 15.66
C ASP A 200 -6.59 1.95 14.99
N PRO A 201 -6.77 0.69 15.43
CA PRO A 201 -7.60 0.25 16.55
C PRO A 201 -7.03 0.62 17.94
N PRO A 202 -7.89 0.66 19.00
CA PRO A 202 -7.45 0.82 20.38
C PRO A 202 -6.47 -0.28 20.80
N LEU A 203 -5.73 -0.05 21.88
CA LEU A 203 -4.81 -1.05 22.40
C LEU A 203 -5.54 -2.33 22.83
N PRO A 204 -5.04 -3.52 22.44
CA PRO A 204 -5.67 -4.78 22.78
C PRO A 204 -5.37 -5.24 24.22
N PHE A 205 -4.27 -4.76 24.79
CA PHE A 205 -3.77 -5.16 26.12
C PHE A 205 -3.20 -3.95 26.86
N ASP A 206 -3.13 -4.07 28.18
CA ASP A 206 -2.49 -3.08 29.04
C ASP A 206 -0.99 -2.98 28.74
N THR A 207 -0.45 -1.76 28.80
CA THR A 207 0.99 -1.50 28.66
C THR A 207 1.58 -0.96 29.95
N PRO A 208 2.83 -1.37 30.28
CA PRO A 208 3.49 -0.89 31.49
C PRO A 208 3.86 0.59 31.36
N GLY A 209 3.66 1.36 32.43
CA GLY A 209 4.16 2.73 32.50
C GLY A 209 5.70 2.80 32.55
N PRO A 210 6.30 3.99 32.38
CA PRO A 210 7.75 4.13 32.17
C PRO A 210 8.61 3.64 33.33
N ASN A 211 8.06 3.66 34.56
CA ASN A 211 8.74 3.27 35.79
C ASN A 211 8.54 1.79 36.16
N VAL A 212 7.64 1.07 35.48
CA VAL A 212 7.46 -0.37 35.70
C VAL A 212 8.69 -1.10 35.20
N THR A 213 9.19 -2.04 36.00
CA THR A 213 10.41 -2.79 35.71
C THR A 213 10.13 -4.28 35.59
N ILE A 214 10.56 -4.91 34.50
CA ILE A 214 10.51 -6.36 34.25
C ILE A 214 11.92 -6.81 33.89
N ASN A 215 12.42 -7.90 34.48
CA ASN A 215 13.78 -8.41 34.23
C ASN A 215 14.86 -7.31 34.36
N ASN A 216 14.72 -6.42 35.34
CA ASN A 216 15.59 -5.25 35.57
C ASN A 216 15.65 -4.23 34.41
N GLN A 217 14.65 -4.24 33.53
CA GLN A 217 14.49 -3.30 32.42
C GLN A 217 13.24 -2.45 32.64
N SER A 218 13.34 -1.14 32.40
CA SER A 218 12.22 -0.18 32.47
C SER A 218 11.99 0.51 31.12
N LYS A 219 11.00 1.40 31.01
CA LYS A 219 10.61 2.06 29.74
C LYS A 219 10.25 1.06 28.65
N LEU A 220 9.45 0.05 29.01
CA LEU A 220 9.20 -1.13 28.19
C LEU A 220 8.22 -0.85 27.04
N THR A 221 7.31 0.11 27.22
CA THR A 221 6.36 0.55 26.19
C THR A 221 7.05 1.50 25.21
N LYS A 222 7.24 1.06 23.97
CA LYS A 222 7.91 1.82 22.91
C LYS A 222 6.90 2.33 21.89
N LEU A 223 7.10 3.56 21.43
CA LEU A 223 6.48 4.09 20.23
C LEU A 223 7.48 4.07 19.08
N ARG A 224 7.09 3.53 17.93
CA ARG A 224 7.95 3.43 16.74
C ARG A 224 7.23 3.91 15.50
N LYS A 225 8.01 4.41 14.53
CA LYS A 225 7.57 4.49 13.13
C LYS A 225 7.44 3.09 12.56
N THR A 226 6.67 2.97 11.49
CA THR A 226 6.66 1.78 10.65
C THR A 226 7.71 1.87 9.55
N ASN A 227 8.25 0.73 9.14
CA ASN A 227 9.09 0.58 7.95
C ASN A 227 8.34 -0.29 6.94
N VAL A 228 8.48 0.03 5.65
CA VAL A 228 8.00 -0.84 4.57
C VAL A 228 9.14 -1.76 4.15
N THR A 229 8.87 -3.05 4.09
CA THR A 229 9.87 -4.09 3.78
C THR A 229 9.61 -4.67 2.40
N ALA A 230 10.66 -4.89 1.61
CA ALA A 230 10.58 -5.39 0.22
C ALA A 230 10.63 -6.94 0.10
N GLY A 231 10.18 -7.67 1.13
CA GLY A 231 10.33 -9.13 1.20
C GLY A 231 9.32 -9.93 0.37
N VAL A 232 8.25 -9.28 -0.09
CA VAL A 232 7.17 -9.91 -0.86
C VAL A 232 7.11 -9.25 -2.23
N LYS A 233 7.12 -10.06 -3.28
CA LYS A 233 6.82 -9.60 -4.64
C LYS A 233 5.39 -9.98 -5.00
N TYR A 234 4.78 -9.11 -5.78
CA TYR A 234 3.45 -9.33 -6.32
C TYR A 234 3.53 -9.38 -7.83
N HIS A 235 2.73 -10.25 -8.42
CA HIS A 235 2.62 -10.38 -9.87
C HIS A 235 1.15 -10.25 -10.26
N GLY A 236 0.85 -9.21 -11.03
CA GLY A 236 -0.49 -8.95 -11.52
C GLY A 236 -0.55 -8.85 -13.04
N VAL A 237 -1.70 -8.42 -13.52
CA VAL A 237 -2.00 -8.30 -14.95
C VAL A 237 -2.72 -6.98 -15.22
N THR A 238 -2.47 -6.40 -16.38
CA THR A 238 -3.05 -5.14 -16.83
C THR A 238 -3.26 -5.16 -18.34
N ARG A 239 -3.79 -4.08 -18.91
CA ARG A 239 -3.96 -3.91 -20.36
C ARG A 239 -3.21 -2.69 -20.87
N LEU A 240 -2.76 -2.76 -22.12
CA LEU A 240 -2.25 -1.61 -22.84
C LEU A 240 -3.36 -0.57 -23.08
N THR A 241 -3.05 0.70 -22.84
CA THR A 241 -3.95 1.84 -23.14
C THR A 241 -3.58 2.56 -24.43
N ALA A 242 -2.47 2.17 -25.06
CA ALA A 242 -2.06 2.62 -26.38
C ALA A 242 -1.39 1.48 -27.15
N ASN A 243 -1.30 1.61 -28.47
CA ASN A 243 -0.60 0.62 -29.30
C ASN A 243 0.90 0.58 -28.97
N ALA A 244 1.44 -0.63 -28.80
CA ALA A 244 2.87 -0.86 -28.61
C ALA A 244 3.46 -1.44 -29.90
N ASN A 245 3.93 -0.57 -30.80
CA ASN A 245 4.51 -0.95 -32.09
C ASN A 245 6.04 -1.02 -32.00
N GLN A 246 6.59 -2.21 -31.73
CA GLN A 246 8.04 -2.44 -31.65
C GLN A 246 8.79 -1.40 -30.79
N THR A 247 8.20 -1.09 -29.64
CA THR A 247 8.65 -0.05 -28.71
C THR A 247 9.16 -0.67 -27.42
N SER A 248 10.01 0.06 -26.70
CA SER A 248 10.40 -0.29 -25.33
C SER A 248 9.53 0.39 -24.27
N LEU A 249 8.62 1.31 -24.64
CA LEU A 249 7.69 1.95 -23.71
C LEU A 249 6.29 1.36 -23.86
N LEU A 250 5.77 0.75 -22.79
CA LEU A 250 4.40 0.25 -22.72
C LEU A 250 3.56 1.20 -21.90
N THR A 251 2.53 1.79 -22.49
CA THR A 251 1.51 2.54 -21.74
C THR A 251 0.44 1.58 -21.26
N VAL A 252 0.24 1.49 -19.95
CA VAL A 252 -0.64 0.50 -19.31
C VAL A 252 -1.69 1.19 -18.44
N ALA A 253 -2.84 0.53 -18.27
CA ALA A 253 -3.95 1.08 -17.48
C ALA A 253 -3.56 1.31 -16.01
N LYS A 254 -2.88 0.33 -15.41
CA LYS A 254 -2.39 0.38 -14.02
C LYS A 254 -1.13 -0.46 -13.85
N THR A 255 -0.24 -0.02 -12.96
CA THR A 255 0.93 -0.80 -12.48
C THR A 255 0.81 -1.23 -11.01
N GLN A 256 -0.23 -0.76 -10.33
CA GLN A 256 -0.58 -1.09 -8.95
C GLN A 256 -1.85 -1.94 -8.94
N GLY A 257 -1.90 -2.94 -8.05
CA GLY A 257 -3.07 -3.80 -7.81
C GLY A 257 -3.52 -3.68 -6.36
N GLN A 258 -4.73 -4.16 -6.04
CA GLN A 258 -5.27 -4.13 -4.68
C GLN A 258 -5.29 -5.52 -4.06
N LEU A 259 -4.60 -5.69 -2.92
CA LEU A 259 -4.71 -6.88 -2.08
C LEU A 259 -5.96 -6.85 -1.19
N LEU A 260 -6.45 -5.64 -0.92
CA LEU A 260 -7.58 -5.40 -0.05
C LEU A 260 -8.60 -4.51 -0.75
N PRO A 261 -9.91 -4.71 -0.50
CA PRO A 261 -10.94 -3.81 -0.97
C PRO A 261 -10.75 -2.40 -0.40
N LYS A 262 -10.82 -1.38 -1.26
CA LYS A 262 -10.81 0.02 -0.82
C LYS A 262 -12.21 0.42 -0.35
N LEU A 263 -12.39 0.51 0.96
CA LEU A 263 -13.57 1.13 1.55
C LEU A 263 -13.30 2.61 1.77
N THR A 264 -14.21 3.46 1.29
CA THR A 264 -14.10 4.91 1.44
C THR A 264 -15.36 5.48 2.07
N ALA A 265 -15.19 6.45 2.96
CA ALA A 265 -16.26 7.30 3.45
C ALA A 265 -16.10 8.70 2.86
N VAL A 266 -17.22 9.33 2.57
CA VAL A 266 -17.27 10.72 2.12
C VAL A 266 -17.62 11.60 3.31
N VAL A 267 -16.76 12.58 3.61
CA VAL A 267 -17.00 13.60 4.63
C VAL A 267 -17.17 14.93 3.93
N GLU A 268 -18.30 15.58 4.16
CA GLU A 268 -18.54 16.91 3.62
C GLU A 268 -17.78 17.95 4.46
N GLN A 269 -16.92 18.72 3.80
CA GLN A 269 -16.19 19.82 4.40
C GLN A 269 -16.78 21.11 3.85
N THR A 270 -17.32 21.97 4.73
CA THR A 270 -18.07 23.16 4.31
C THR A 270 -17.49 24.44 4.89
N ASN A 271 -17.69 25.55 4.16
CA ASN A 271 -17.31 26.90 4.59
C ASN A 271 -15.81 27.08 4.87
N ASN A 272 -14.97 26.27 4.21
CA ASN A 272 -13.52 26.42 4.30
C ASN A 272 -13.11 27.75 3.66
N ARG A 273 -12.16 28.45 4.27
CA ARG A 273 -11.70 29.75 3.79
C ARG A 273 -10.21 29.68 3.45
N PRO A 274 -9.83 29.70 2.17
CA PRO A 274 -8.45 29.50 1.75
C PRO A 274 -7.52 30.67 2.13
N PHE A 275 -8.09 31.83 2.47
CA PHE A 275 -7.35 33.05 2.81
C PHE A 275 -7.61 33.55 4.24
N MET A 276 -8.18 32.72 5.13
CA MET A 276 -8.31 33.09 6.54
C MET A 276 -7.01 32.84 7.30
N THR A 277 -6.53 33.90 7.97
CA THR A 277 -5.36 33.86 8.85
C THR A 277 -5.78 34.00 10.32
N ALA A 278 -4.96 33.42 11.20
CA ALA A 278 -5.12 33.44 12.65
C ALA A 278 -5.51 34.81 13.23
N ALA A 279 -6.37 34.80 14.25
CA ALA A 279 -6.82 35.98 15.00
C ALA A 279 -7.59 37.05 14.18
N GLY A 280 -8.17 36.73 13.02
CA GLY A 280 -9.01 37.68 12.26
C GLY A 280 -8.22 38.73 11.45
N LEU A 281 -6.93 38.48 11.24
CA LEU A 281 -6.08 39.29 10.37
C LEU A 281 -6.07 38.73 8.94
N GLU A 282 -6.07 39.61 7.94
CA GLU A 282 -6.00 39.25 6.52
C GLU A 282 -4.64 39.65 5.96
N LEU A 283 -4.00 38.72 5.26
CA LEU A 283 -2.74 38.99 4.57
C LEU A 283 -3.04 39.67 3.22
N LYS A 284 -2.31 40.74 2.92
CA LYS A 284 -2.21 41.30 1.57
C LYS A 284 -1.34 40.39 0.71
N VAL A 285 -1.75 40.20 -0.54
CA VAL A 285 -1.01 39.41 -1.53
C VAL A 285 -0.43 40.36 -2.58
N ALA A 286 0.89 40.32 -2.76
CA ALA A 286 1.57 40.99 -3.86
C ALA A 286 2.14 39.95 -4.83
N GLU A 287 1.99 40.22 -6.12
CA GLU A 287 2.41 39.33 -7.20
C GLU A 287 3.66 39.87 -7.91
N PHE A 288 4.66 39.02 -8.08
CA PHE A 288 5.90 39.35 -8.79
C PHE A 288 6.24 38.26 -9.81
N SER A 289 6.94 38.60 -10.88
CA SER A 289 7.42 37.58 -11.82
C SER A 289 8.55 36.77 -11.20
N ALA A 290 8.49 35.44 -11.34
CA ALA A 290 9.58 34.56 -10.94
C ALA A 290 10.79 34.72 -11.88
N VAL A 291 11.90 35.26 -11.35
CA VAL A 291 13.17 35.47 -12.07
C VAL A 291 14.33 35.01 -11.20
N GLY A 292 14.73 33.75 -11.37
CA GLY A 292 15.85 33.18 -10.62
C GLY A 292 15.55 33.02 -9.12
N ARG A 293 16.60 32.91 -8.29
CA ARG A 293 16.46 32.65 -6.84
C ARG A 293 16.64 33.86 -5.93
N VAL A 294 17.23 34.95 -6.41
CA VAL A 294 17.59 36.11 -5.57
C VAL A 294 16.66 37.26 -5.89
N TYR A 295 15.99 37.80 -4.87
CA TYR A 295 14.98 38.84 -5.03
C TYR A 295 15.27 40.04 -4.14
N ASN A 296 14.94 41.22 -4.67
CA ASN A 296 14.83 42.47 -3.94
C ASN A 296 13.50 43.10 -4.36
N LEU A 297 12.48 42.97 -3.52
CA LEU A 297 11.11 43.39 -3.82
C LEU A 297 10.78 44.66 -3.06
N GLU A 298 10.24 45.67 -3.75
CA GLU A 298 9.77 46.90 -3.11
C GLU A 298 8.36 46.67 -2.55
N ILE A 299 8.24 46.65 -1.22
CA ILE A 299 7.01 46.44 -0.47
C ILE A 299 6.94 47.50 0.62
N THR A 300 6.51 48.71 0.26
CA THR A 300 6.58 49.89 1.14
C THR A 300 5.53 49.91 2.25
N ASP A 301 4.45 49.15 2.09
CA ASP A 301 3.30 49.13 2.99
C ASP A 301 3.32 47.92 3.94
N LEU A 302 4.43 47.19 4.07
CA LEU A 302 4.51 46.09 5.04
C LEU A 302 4.58 46.62 6.47
N ILE A 303 3.73 46.09 7.35
CA ILE A 303 3.76 46.34 8.80
C ILE A 303 4.11 45.07 9.58
N VAL A 304 4.97 45.24 10.59
CA VAL A 304 5.31 44.20 11.55
C VAL A 304 4.39 44.33 12.75
N LEU A 305 3.35 43.49 12.81
CA LEU A 305 2.28 43.59 13.81
C LEU A 305 2.63 43.02 15.19
N PHE A 306 3.69 42.21 15.30
CA PHE A 306 4.06 41.53 16.54
C PHE A 306 5.59 41.48 16.67
N SER A 307 6.12 41.05 17.81
CA SER A 307 7.55 40.72 18.00
C SER A 307 7.94 39.45 17.23
N ALA A 308 7.58 39.40 15.95
CA ALA A 308 7.67 38.28 15.07
C ALA A 308 9.03 38.27 14.36
N SER A 309 9.73 37.14 14.43
CA SER A 309 10.98 36.96 13.68
C SER A 309 10.74 36.84 12.17
N ARG A 310 9.53 36.42 11.77
CA ARG A 310 9.08 36.29 10.38
C ARG A 310 8.00 37.33 10.08
N ILE A 311 7.98 37.89 8.88
CA ILE A 311 7.13 39.06 8.57
C ILE A 311 6.35 38.91 7.28
N ALA A 312 6.74 37.98 6.42
CA ALA A 312 6.03 37.64 5.19
C ALA A 312 6.24 36.17 4.83
N SER A 313 5.36 35.64 3.99
CA SER A 313 5.49 34.32 3.38
C SER A 313 5.50 34.45 1.87
N ILE A 314 6.23 33.59 1.20
CA ILE A 314 6.40 33.60 -0.25
C ILE A 314 6.05 32.23 -0.78
N ASN A 315 5.03 32.16 -1.62
CA ASN A 315 4.66 30.93 -2.32
C ASN A 315 5.07 31.02 -3.79
N TYR A 316 5.63 29.94 -4.30
CA TYR A 316 6.10 29.83 -5.67
C TYR A 316 6.09 28.39 -6.15
N THR A 317 5.89 28.20 -7.45
CA THR A 317 6.08 26.89 -8.09
C THR A 317 7.55 26.69 -8.40
N ASN A 318 8.13 25.58 -7.95
CA ASN A 318 9.52 25.23 -8.26
C ASN A 318 9.65 24.53 -9.62
N THR A 319 10.88 24.31 -10.09
CA THR A 319 11.15 23.65 -11.38
C THR A 319 10.65 22.21 -11.49
N SER A 320 10.27 21.54 -10.39
CA SER A 320 9.61 20.23 -10.41
C SER A 320 8.08 20.31 -10.50
N GLY A 321 7.50 21.51 -10.64
CA GLY A 321 6.06 21.73 -10.69
C GLY A 321 5.37 21.66 -9.33
N SER A 322 6.13 21.65 -8.22
CA SER A 322 5.60 21.59 -6.86
C SER A 322 5.50 22.97 -6.26
N GLN A 323 4.41 23.24 -5.54
CA GLN A 323 4.29 24.44 -4.70
C GLN A 323 5.33 24.39 -3.58
N SER A 324 6.00 25.51 -3.37
CA SER A 324 7.02 25.71 -2.34
C SER A 324 6.72 26.99 -1.59
N SER A 325 6.98 26.99 -0.28
CA SER A 325 6.80 28.17 0.57
C SER A 325 8.11 28.54 1.26
N PHE A 326 8.36 29.84 1.38
CA PHE A 326 9.52 30.40 2.07
C PHE A 326 9.08 31.55 2.97
N SER A 327 9.54 31.57 4.21
CA SER A 327 9.23 32.66 5.14
C SER A 327 10.35 33.69 5.19
N VAL A 328 9.99 34.96 5.16
CA VAL A 328 10.90 36.09 5.21
C VAL A 328 11.05 36.55 6.65
N GLU A 329 12.29 36.74 7.08
CA GLU A 329 12.61 37.24 8.41
C GLU A 329 12.58 38.78 8.48
N ALA A 330 12.32 39.32 9.67
CA ALA A 330 12.33 40.77 9.90
C ALA A 330 13.68 41.41 9.53
N SER A 331 14.78 40.66 9.67
CA SER A 331 16.14 41.08 9.28
C SER A 331 16.31 41.28 7.76
N GLN A 332 15.44 40.67 6.95
CA GLN A 332 15.47 40.68 5.49
C GLN A 332 14.62 41.80 4.88
N TYR A 333 14.00 42.65 5.70
CA TYR A 333 13.21 43.79 5.26
C TYR A 333 13.77 45.08 5.85
N GLN A 334 14.25 45.98 4.98
CA GLN A 334 14.77 47.27 5.40
C GLN A 334 14.34 48.36 4.43
N ALA A 335 13.89 49.49 4.99
CA ALA A 335 13.53 50.71 4.25
C ALA A 335 12.57 50.47 3.05
N GLY A 336 11.55 49.61 3.22
CA GLY A 336 10.56 49.32 2.18
C GLY A 336 10.99 48.26 1.16
N VAL A 337 12.16 47.64 1.32
CA VAL A 337 12.68 46.61 0.42
C VAL A 337 12.85 45.29 1.16
N MET A 338 12.34 44.22 0.55
CA MET A 338 12.43 42.84 1.01
C MET A 338 13.47 42.07 0.20
N SER A 339 14.54 41.61 0.84
CA SER A 339 15.70 40.99 0.21
C SER A 339 15.92 39.56 0.70
N PHE A 340 15.73 38.57 -0.18
CA PHE A 340 15.84 37.15 0.18
C PHE A 340 16.36 36.27 -0.96
N THR A 341 16.70 35.04 -0.62
CA THR A 341 17.08 33.99 -1.59
C THR A 341 16.20 32.76 -1.39
N LEU A 342 15.54 32.30 -2.46
CA LEU A 342 14.66 31.13 -2.41
C LEU A 342 15.45 29.83 -2.21
N PRO A 343 14.93 28.85 -1.44
CA PRO A 343 15.58 27.55 -1.22
C PRO A 343 15.70 26.69 -2.49
N SER A 344 14.79 26.85 -3.44
CA SER A 344 14.76 26.13 -4.72
C SER A 344 14.52 27.07 -5.89
N GLU A 345 14.89 26.64 -7.09
CA GLU A 345 14.72 27.44 -8.31
C GLU A 345 13.22 27.53 -8.66
N PRO A 346 12.64 28.73 -8.78
CA PRO A 346 11.27 28.87 -9.23
C PRO A 346 11.17 28.57 -10.73
N LEU A 347 10.02 28.08 -11.17
CA LEU A 347 9.76 27.80 -12.58
C LEU A 347 9.69 29.12 -13.37
N ALA A 348 10.34 29.18 -14.52
CA ALA A 348 10.34 30.39 -15.34
C ALA A 348 8.92 30.73 -15.84
N ASN A 349 8.60 32.02 -15.88
CA ASN A 349 7.30 32.56 -16.30
C ASN A 349 6.11 32.23 -15.39
N THR A 350 6.35 31.83 -14.14
CA THR A 350 5.30 31.75 -13.11
C THR A 350 5.29 33.00 -12.21
N THR A 351 4.25 33.14 -11.40
CA THR A 351 4.11 34.20 -10.41
C THR A 351 4.69 33.77 -9.06
N LEU A 352 5.30 34.72 -8.36
CA LEU A 352 5.72 34.65 -6.97
C LEU A 352 4.70 35.43 -6.14
N PHE A 353 4.01 34.74 -5.23
CA PHE A 353 3.00 35.34 -4.36
C PHE A 353 3.60 35.67 -3.00
N VAL A 354 3.59 36.93 -2.61
CA VAL A 354 4.12 37.42 -1.34
C VAL A 354 2.96 37.82 -0.43
N TYR A 355 2.85 37.16 0.71
CA TYR A 355 1.80 37.35 1.71
C TYR A 355 2.36 38.11 2.90
N TYR A 356 1.76 39.25 3.26
CA TYR A 356 2.21 40.10 4.36
C TYR A 356 1.07 40.93 4.95
N TYR A 357 1.24 41.50 6.15
CA TYR A 357 0.27 42.44 6.71
C TYR A 357 0.57 43.86 6.21
N SER A 358 -0.47 44.57 5.74
CA SER A 358 -0.32 45.92 5.22
C SER A 358 -0.58 47.00 6.28
N SER A 359 0.27 48.02 6.32
CA SER A 359 0.11 49.24 7.11
C SER A 359 -1.07 50.09 6.68
N ASP A 360 -1.59 49.89 5.46
CA ASP A 360 -2.77 50.60 4.97
C ASP A 360 -4.04 50.12 5.71
N ARG A 361 -4.02 48.86 6.15
CA ARG A 361 -5.13 48.17 6.78
C ARG A 361 -4.98 48.01 8.28
N TYR A 362 -3.75 47.87 8.77
CA TYR A 362 -3.49 47.56 10.18
C TYR A 362 -2.50 48.54 10.80
N GLU A 363 -2.68 48.78 12.09
CA GLU A 363 -1.72 49.51 12.91
C GLU A 363 -1.57 48.86 14.28
N LEU A 364 -0.37 48.97 14.85
CA LEU A 364 -0.12 48.56 16.23
C LEU A 364 -0.59 49.65 17.19
N TYR A 365 -1.37 49.27 18.18
CA TYR A 365 -1.88 50.17 19.20
C TYR A 365 -1.47 49.73 20.61
N GLN A 366 -1.17 50.71 21.45
CA GLN A 366 -0.94 50.51 22.88
C GLN A 366 -1.99 51.31 23.65
N SER A 367 -2.52 50.72 24.72
CA SER A 367 -3.61 51.30 25.53
C SER A 367 -3.25 52.59 26.25
N SER A 368 -1.97 52.99 26.24
CA SER A 368 -1.50 54.29 26.74
C SER A 368 -1.72 55.44 25.75
N ALA A 369 -2.01 55.14 24.47
CA ALA A 369 -2.27 56.12 23.43
C ALA A 369 -3.77 56.46 23.32
N ALA A 370 -4.10 57.66 22.83
CA ALA A 370 -5.49 58.03 22.56
C ALA A 370 -6.10 57.14 21.46
N TRP A 371 -7.39 56.80 21.57
CA TRP A 371 -8.08 55.95 20.61
C TRP A 371 -8.15 56.64 19.23
N PRO A 372 -7.61 56.03 18.16
CA PRO A 372 -7.62 56.67 16.84
C PRO A 372 -9.02 56.62 16.19
N ALA A 373 -9.39 57.68 15.47
CA ALA A 373 -10.64 57.71 14.70
C ALA A 373 -10.58 56.75 13.49
N ASN A 374 -11.72 56.17 13.09
CA ASN A 374 -11.81 55.21 11.97
C ASN A 374 -10.96 53.95 12.16
N ARG A 375 -10.92 53.46 13.41
CA ARG A 375 -10.26 52.21 13.78
C ARG A 375 -11.19 51.29 14.53
N ALA A 376 -11.00 50.00 14.32
CA ALA A 376 -11.67 48.96 15.09
C ALA A 376 -10.65 47.98 15.68
N LEU A 377 -10.84 47.64 16.95
CA LEU A 377 -10.02 46.68 17.67
C LEU A 377 -10.18 45.28 17.09
N ILE A 378 -9.06 44.61 16.89
CA ILE A 378 -9.04 43.17 16.63
C ILE A 378 -8.75 42.48 17.97
N VAL A 379 -9.80 42.16 18.71
CA VAL A 379 -9.70 41.82 20.14
C VAL A 379 -8.86 40.56 20.39
N SER A 380 -8.92 39.59 19.48
CA SER A 380 -8.08 38.37 19.46
C SER A 380 -6.57 38.65 19.41
N THR A 381 -6.14 39.85 18.99
CA THR A 381 -4.72 40.24 18.96
C THR A 381 -4.26 40.94 20.23
N MET A 382 -5.16 41.14 21.18
CA MET A 382 -4.89 41.92 22.37
C MET A 382 -4.10 41.12 23.40
N VAL A 383 -2.94 41.65 23.76
CA VAL A 383 -2.05 41.06 24.77
C VAL A 383 -1.78 42.11 25.85
N GLY A 384 -2.05 41.76 27.09
CA GLY A 384 -1.95 42.72 28.18
C GLY A 384 -2.19 42.15 29.56
N THR A 385 -2.23 43.05 30.53
CA THR A 385 -2.52 42.72 31.93
C THR A 385 -3.71 43.51 32.43
N VAL A 386 -4.41 42.96 33.43
CA VAL A 386 -5.47 43.62 34.18
C VAL A 386 -5.17 43.52 35.67
N THR A 387 -5.59 44.51 36.45
CA THR A 387 -5.32 44.57 37.89
C THR A 387 -6.54 44.09 38.68
N PHE A 388 -6.36 43.11 39.56
CA PHE A 388 -7.38 42.72 40.53
C PHE A 388 -7.44 43.76 41.67
N THR A 389 -8.57 44.42 41.84
CA THR A 389 -8.72 45.64 42.65
C THR A 389 -8.52 45.41 44.15
N SER A 390 -8.79 44.19 44.66
CA SER A 390 -8.71 43.93 46.10
C SER A 390 -7.28 43.83 46.67
N ASN A 391 -6.29 43.49 45.83
CA ASN A 391 -4.91 43.26 46.25
C ASN A 391 -3.86 43.79 45.26
N SER A 392 -4.29 44.55 44.25
CA SER A 392 -3.44 45.10 43.18
C SER A 392 -2.66 44.05 42.38
N LEU A 393 -3.15 42.80 42.34
CA LEU A 393 -2.48 41.73 41.62
C LEU A 393 -2.68 41.88 40.11
N LEU A 394 -1.58 41.94 39.36
CA LEU A 394 -1.60 41.94 37.90
C LEU A 394 -1.83 40.52 37.36
N ARG A 395 -2.72 40.39 36.39
CA ARG A 395 -3.04 39.13 35.71
C ARG A 395 -3.01 39.34 34.21
N SER A 396 -2.33 38.45 33.49
CA SER A 396 -2.44 38.40 32.04
C SER A 396 -3.83 37.92 31.66
N PHE A 397 -4.50 38.64 30.77
CA PHE A 397 -5.80 38.23 30.24
C PHE A 397 -5.64 37.56 28.86
N TYR A 398 -6.65 36.82 28.44
CA TYR A 398 -6.74 36.15 27.14
C TYR A 398 -8.19 36.13 26.64
N THR A 399 -8.38 35.99 25.33
CA THR A 399 -9.69 35.73 24.71
C THR A 399 -9.97 34.24 24.62
N VAL A 400 -11.24 33.86 24.47
CA VAL A 400 -11.67 32.45 24.48
C VAL A 400 -12.52 32.16 23.26
N ASP A 401 -12.15 31.13 22.51
CA ASP A 401 -12.94 30.64 21.38
C ASP A 401 -14.35 30.21 21.82
N GLY A 402 -15.37 30.68 21.11
CA GLY A 402 -16.78 30.41 21.38
C GLY A 402 -17.45 31.36 22.38
N MET A 403 -16.72 32.32 22.95
CA MET A 403 -17.29 33.45 23.70
C MET A 403 -17.37 34.69 22.81
N ALA A 404 -18.03 35.76 23.28
CA ALA A 404 -18.09 37.00 22.52
C ALA A 404 -16.67 37.58 22.36
N GLU A 405 -16.30 37.97 21.13
CA GLU A 405 -14.92 38.36 20.80
C GLU A 405 -14.42 39.56 21.61
N ASN A 406 -15.33 40.39 22.13
CA ASN A 406 -15.01 41.55 22.96
C ASN A 406 -14.75 41.21 24.44
N GLN A 407 -14.85 39.95 24.86
CA GLN A 407 -14.69 39.52 26.24
C GLN A 407 -13.27 39.07 26.56
N LEU A 408 -12.76 39.54 27.70
CA LEU A 408 -11.44 39.19 28.23
C LEU A 408 -11.59 38.31 29.46
N PHE A 409 -10.75 37.29 29.55
CA PHE A 409 -10.74 36.34 30.65
C PHE A 409 -9.37 36.27 31.32
N VAL A 410 -9.35 35.90 32.59
CA VAL A 410 -8.15 35.48 33.31
C VAL A 410 -8.37 34.10 33.91
N THR A 411 -7.27 33.40 34.20
CA THR A 411 -7.32 32.17 34.98
C THR A 411 -7.26 32.54 36.46
N GLY A 412 -8.44 32.54 37.09
CA GLY A 412 -8.68 32.75 38.53
C GLY A 412 -8.46 31.50 39.38
N ASN A 413 -8.72 31.59 40.68
CA ASN A 413 -8.64 30.44 41.59
C ASN A 413 -9.77 29.42 41.37
N SER A 414 -10.89 29.86 40.79
CA SER A 414 -12.07 29.04 40.50
C SER A 414 -12.19 28.66 39.01
N GLY A 415 -11.12 28.86 38.24
CA GLY A 415 -11.08 28.65 36.80
C GLY A 415 -11.21 29.95 36.00
N ARG A 416 -11.89 29.90 34.87
CA ARG A 416 -12.02 31.00 33.91
C ARG A 416 -12.96 32.08 34.45
N GLU A 417 -12.48 33.30 34.57
CA GLU A 417 -13.25 34.46 35.08
C GLU A 417 -13.29 35.56 34.01
N LEU A 418 -14.48 36.08 33.70
CA LEU A 418 -14.64 37.26 32.84
C LEU A 418 -14.11 38.49 33.59
N VAL A 419 -13.17 39.22 33.01
CA VAL A 419 -12.53 40.38 33.64
C VAL A 419 -12.95 41.70 33.03
N ALA A 420 -13.22 41.74 31.72
CA ALA A 420 -13.65 42.95 31.05
C ALA A 420 -14.31 42.67 29.70
N GLU A 421 -15.10 43.63 29.22
CA GLU A 421 -15.56 43.75 27.84
C GLU A 421 -15.01 45.02 27.22
N VAL A 422 -14.56 44.94 25.97
CA VAL A 422 -13.97 46.08 25.25
C VAL A 422 -14.85 46.49 24.08
N ASP A 423 -15.24 47.76 24.02
CA ASP A 423 -15.91 48.29 22.84
C ASP A 423 -14.91 48.40 21.67
N ILE A 424 -15.21 47.70 20.58
CA ILE A 424 -14.27 47.55 19.48
C ILE A 424 -14.06 48.84 18.67
N PHE A 425 -14.97 49.82 18.72
CA PHE A 425 -14.87 51.04 17.93
C PHE A 425 -14.36 52.24 18.73
N THR A 426 -14.42 52.16 20.06
CA THR A 426 -14.06 53.25 20.96
C THR A 426 -12.95 52.90 21.94
N GLY A 427 -12.60 51.61 22.07
CA GLY A 427 -11.60 51.11 23.02
C GLY A 427 -12.02 51.19 24.48
N VAL A 428 -13.27 51.55 24.76
CA VAL A 428 -13.80 51.69 26.12
C VAL A 428 -13.91 50.32 26.77
N ILE A 429 -13.36 50.20 27.98
CA ILE A 429 -13.34 48.93 28.74
C ILE A 429 -14.36 48.99 29.87
N THR A 430 -15.27 48.01 29.88
CA THR A 430 -16.19 47.74 30.99
C THR A 430 -15.63 46.59 31.83
N TYR A 431 -15.33 46.83 33.09
CA TYR A 431 -14.71 45.82 33.97
C TYR A 431 -15.75 45.01 34.76
N PHE A 432 -15.42 43.75 35.01
CA PHE A 432 -16.24 42.81 35.79
C PHE A 432 -15.42 42.19 36.93
N ASN A 433 -16.11 41.54 37.87
CA ASN A 433 -15.50 40.67 38.89
C ASN A 433 -14.35 41.29 39.72
N GLY A 434 -14.39 42.60 39.97
CA GLY A 434 -13.38 43.28 40.81
C GLY A 434 -12.03 43.48 40.13
N TYR A 435 -11.99 43.54 38.80
CA TYR A 435 -10.82 43.88 38.00
C TYR A 435 -10.88 45.35 37.53
N SER A 436 -9.73 45.94 37.21
CA SER A 436 -9.57 47.34 36.76
C SER A 436 -8.22 47.56 36.07
N ASN A 437 -8.02 48.73 35.45
CA ASN A 437 -6.73 49.17 34.91
C ASN A 437 -6.08 48.17 33.93
N ALA A 438 -6.81 47.76 32.89
CA ALA A 438 -6.26 46.96 31.82
C ALA A 438 -5.23 47.77 31.01
N THR A 439 -4.04 47.20 30.82
CA THR A 439 -2.96 47.72 29.98
C THR A 439 -2.65 46.70 28.89
N TYR A 440 -2.62 47.12 27.63
CA TYR A 440 -2.54 46.18 26.51
C TYR A 440 -1.87 46.75 25.27
N SER A 441 -1.37 45.84 24.44
CA SER A 441 -1.03 46.07 23.03
C SER A 441 -1.97 45.26 22.16
N ALA A 442 -2.42 45.82 21.05
CA ALA A 442 -3.32 45.15 20.11
C ALA A 442 -3.09 45.66 18.68
N VAL A 443 -3.68 44.97 17.73
CA VAL A 443 -3.80 45.44 16.34
C VAL A 443 -5.15 46.14 16.18
N LEU A 444 -5.12 47.32 15.57
CA LEU A 444 -6.32 48.00 15.09
C LEU A 444 -6.43 47.81 13.58
N SER A 445 -7.64 47.57 13.11
CA SER A 445 -8.00 47.62 11.70
C SER A 445 -8.47 49.01 11.31
N ASN A 446 -8.08 49.47 10.13
CA ASN A 446 -8.61 50.65 9.49
C ASN A 446 -10.02 50.36 8.97
N THR A 447 -11.05 50.96 9.58
CA THR A 447 -12.45 50.73 9.19
C THR A 447 -12.83 51.34 7.85
N GLN A 448 -11.94 52.13 7.25
CA GLN A 448 -12.08 52.69 5.91
C GLN A 448 -11.15 52.06 4.87
N ALA A 449 -10.33 51.06 5.25
CA ALA A 449 -9.55 50.31 4.27
C ALA A 449 -10.50 49.48 3.38
N THR A 450 -10.37 49.63 2.06
CA THR A 450 -11.04 48.76 1.10
C THR A 450 -10.57 47.32 1.28
N ALA A 451 -11.49 46.36 1.27
CA ALA A 451 -11.14 44.96 1.30
C ALA A 451 -10.28 44.60 0.07
N GLU A 452 -9.28 43.74 0.25
CA GLU A 452 -8.38 43.34 -0.83
C GLU A 452 -9.17 42.73 -1.99
N SER A 453 -9.02 43.32 -3.17
CA SER A 453 -9.75 42.91 -4.37
C SER A 453 -8.86 42.07 -5.26
N VAL A 454 -9.32 40.89 -5.66
CA VAL A 454 -8.57 39.98 -6.53
C VAL A 454 -9.37 39.63 -7.78
N SER A 455 -8.68 39.44 -8.90
CA SER A 455 -9.25 38.95 -10.16
C SER A 455 -8.83 37.52 -10.49
N THR A 456 -7.88 36.99 -9.73
CA THR A 456 -7.39 35.61 -9.76
C THR A 456 -7.22 35.12 -8.33
N ALA A 457 -7.38 33.82 -8.11
CA ALA A 457 -7.09 33.21 -6.81
C ALA A 457 -6.50 31.81 -7.02
N GLU A 458 -5.42 31.52 -6.31
CA GLU A 458 -4.75 30.22 -6.31
C GLU A 458 -4.59 29.75 -4.86
N PHE A 459 -5.06 28.55 -4.55
CA PHE A 459 -4.91 27.94 -3.23
C PHE A 459 -4.93 26.42 -3.32
N ALA A 460 -4.24 25.76 -2.38
CA ALA A 460 -4.31 24.33 -2.20
C ALA A 460 -5.44 23.98 -1.21
N LEU A 461 -6.18 22.91 -1.49
CA LEU A 461 -7.08 22.30 -0.52
C LEU A 461 -6.27 21.62 0.60
N GLU A 462 -6.83 21.60 1.80
CA GLU A 462 -6.16 21.00 2.98
C GLU A 462 -6.27 19.46 3.01
N TYR A 463 -6.99 18.86 2.06
CA TYR A 463 -7.33 17.44 2.05
C TYR A 463 -6.55 16.67 0.97
N ASP A 464 -5.99 15.52 1.34
CA ASP A 464 -5.15 14.68 0.47
C ASP A 464 -5.94 13.95 -0.65
N SER A 465 -7.25 13.73 -0.44
CA SER A 465 -8.11 13.00 -1.37
C SER A 465 -9.51 13.58 -1.37
N ILE A 466 -9.96 14.09 -2.51
CA ILE A 466 -11.22 14.84 -2.66
C ILE A 466 -12.04 14.35 -3.84
N GLN A 467 -13.36 14.50 -3.75
CA GLN A 467 -14.26 14.27 -4.86
C GLN A 467 -14.35 15.55 -5.69
N ALA A 468 -13.70 15.61 -6.86
CA ALA A 468 -13.56 16.85 -7.62
C ALA A 468 -14.90 17.53 -7.96
N ASP A 469 -15.89 16.77 -8.41
CA ASP A 469 -17.24 17.23 -8.76
C ASP A 469 -18.10 17.73 -7.58
N SER A 470 -17.62 17.57 -6.34
CA SER A 470 -18.25 18.13 -5.15
C SER A 470 -17.75 19.54 -4.80
N LEU A 471 -16.67 20.01 -5.43
CA LEU A 471 -16.09 21.31 -5.13
C LEU A 471 -17.08 22.42 -5.51
N TYR A 472 -17.48 23.19 -4.51
CA TYR A 472 -18.34 24.36 -4.66
C TYR A 472 -17.66 25.58 -4.04
N ILE A 473 -17.62 26.69 -4.78
CA ILE A 473 -16.91 27.91 -4.40
C ILE A 473 -17.90 29.06 -4.36
N THR A 474 -17.79 29.91 -3.36
CA THR A 474 -18.50 31.20 -3.31
C THR A 474 -17.56 32.34 -3.02
N ALA A 475 -17.86 33.52 -3.56
CA ALA A 475 -17.13 34.75 -3.31
C ALA A 475 -18.08 35.95 -3.43
N GLU A 476 -17.73 37.07 -2.81
CA GLU A 476 -18.45 38.33 -2.91
C GLU A 476 -17.74 39.28 -3.87
N LEU A 477 -18.49 39.84 -4.83
CA LEU A 477 -17.99 40.89 -5.71
C LEU A 477 -17.70 42.15 -4.91
N THR A 478 -16.65 42.88 -5.28
CA THR A 478 -16.34 44.19 -4.67
C THR A 478 -17.43 45.24 -4.90
N ALA A 479 -18.22 45.09 -5.98
CA ALA A 479 -19.41 45.90 -6.27
C ALA A 479 -20.67 45.47 -5.48
N GLY A 480 -20.57 44.41 -4.67
CA GLY A 480 -21.68 43.77 -3.98
C GLY A 480 -22.33 42.65 -4.80
N GLY A 481 -22.75 41.59 -4.10
CA GLY A 481 -23.39 40.40 -4.68
C GLY A 481 -22.50 39.17 -4.65
N LEU A 482 -23.12 38.00 -4.48
CA LEU A 482 -22.43 36.72 -4.43
C LEU A 482 -22.29 36.11 -5.83
N ILE A 483 -21.14 35.50 -6.08
CA ILE A 483 -20.89 34.63 -7.22
C ILE A 483 -20.53 33.24 -6.73
N SER A 484 -20.79 32.23 -7.56
CA SER A 484 -20.42 30.86 -7.26
C SER A 484 -19.96 30.11 -8.50
N ALA A 485 -19.20 29.04 -8.26
CA ALA A 485 -18.70 28.13 -9.26
C ALA A 485 -18.61 26.71 -8.70
N SER A 486 -18.74 25.72 -9.58
CA SER A 486 -18.56 24.30 -9.23
C SER A 486 -17.60 23.62 -10.18
N ALA A 487 -16.90 22.60 -9.70
CA ALA A 487 -16.07 21.74 -10.55
C ALA A 487 -16.87 20.56 -11.14
N ASP A 488 -16.40 20.01 -12.25
CA ASP A 488 -16.81 18.70 -12.77
C ASP A 488 -15.85 17.58 -12.32
N ALA A 489 -16.14 16.34 -12.73
CA ALA A 489 -15.33 15.16 -12.38
C ALA A 489 -13.91 15.20 -12.97
N GLN A 490 -13.67 16.02 -13.99
CA GLN A 490 -12.37 16.23 -14.62
C GLN A 490 -11.61 17.40 -13.99
N GLY A 491 -12.20 18.07 -13.01
CA GLY A 491 -11.61 19.19 -12.28
C GLY A 491 -11.74 20.53 -13.01
N VAL A 492 -12.63 20.68 -13.99
CA VAL A 492 -12.89 21.98 -14.62
C VAL A 492 -13.91 22.76 -13.79
N ILE A 493 -13.54 23.96 -13.36
CA ILE A 493 -14.40 24.84 -12.56
C ILE A 493 -15.13 25.82 -13.47
N SER A 494 -16.45 25.87 -13.34
CA SER A 494 -17.29 26.80 -14.11
C SER A 494 -18.37 27.45 -13.25
N GLY A 495 -18.61 28.74 -13.50
CA GLY A 495 -19.61 29.56 -12.84
C GLY A 495 -19.88 30.83 -13.64
N VAL A 496 -20.95 31.56 -13.31
CA VAL A 496 -21.26 32.83 -13.99
C VAL A 496 -20.19 33.86 -13.58
N GLY A 497 -19.30 34.19 -14.52
CA GLY A 497 -18.21 35.15 -14.27
C GLY A 497 -17.02 34.56 -13.50
N VAL A 498 -16.96 33.24 -13.34
CA VAL A 498 -15.86 32.52 -12.69
C VAL A 498 -15.46 31.32 -13.56
N SER A 499 -14.16 31.14 -13.78
CA SER A 499 -13.61 29.98 -14.47
C SER A 499 -12.37 29.50 -13.75
N GLY A 500 -12.05 28.21 -13.84
CA GLY A 500 -10.89 27.69 -13.15
C GLY A 500 -10.64 26.21 -13.37
N THR A 501 -9.68 25.68 -12.63
CA THR A 501 -9.37 24.24 -12.59
C THR A 501 -8.94 23.82 -11.20
N ILE A 502 -9.28 22.60 -10.82
CA ILE A 502 -8.66 21.88 -9.71
C ILE A 502 -7.82 20.73 -10.25
N ILE A 503 -6.50 20.78 -9.97
CA ILE A 503 -5.55 19.74 -10.39
C ILE A 503 -4.66 19.41 -9.20
N ASN A 504 -4.60 18.14 -8.80
CA ASN A 504 -3.81 17.66 -7.67
C ASN A 504 -4.06 18.46 -6.37
N GLY A 505 -5.33 18.76 -6.08
CA GLY A 505 -5.73 19.53 -4.90
C GLY A 505 -5.45 21.04 -4.97
N VAL A 506 -4.90 21.55 -6.08
CA VAL A 506 -4.68 22.99 -6.29
C VAL A 506 -5.81 23.58 -7.10
N VAL A 507 -6.50 24.55 -6.52
CA VAL A 507 -7.57 25.32 -7.13
C VAL A 507 -7.01 26.60 -7.75
N ASN A 508 -7.28 26.80 -9.03
CA ASN A 508 -6.99 28.03 -9.77
C ASN A 508 -8.30 28.66 -10.21
N LEU A 509 -8.51 29.94 -9.90
CA LEU A 509 -9.71 30.70 -10.23
C LEU A 509 -9.34 31.97 -10.97
N ALA A 510 -10.17 32.31 -11.96
CA ALA A 510 -10.20 33.60 -12.63
C ALA A 510 -11.62 34.16 -12.55
N PHE A 511 -11.71 35.44 -12.19
CA PHE A 511 -12.95 36.17 -12.02
C PHE A 511 -13.06 37.27 -13.08
N ASN A 512 -14.20 37.34 -13.77
CA ASN A 512 -14.45 38.37 -14.77
C ASN A 512 -14.56 39.78 -14.15
N ASN A 513 -15.01 39.84 -12.89
CA ASN A 513 -15.09 41.05 -12.09
C ASN A 513 -14.38 40.82 -10.75
N PRO A 514 -13.69 41.82 -10.19
CA PRO A 514 -12.92 41.66 -8.97
C PRO A 514 -13.79 41.30 -7.75
N VAL A 515 -13.33 40.30 -6.99
CA VAL A 515 -13.96 39.81 -5.75
C VAL A 515 -13.15 40.20 -4.53
N THR A 516 -13.79 40.23 -3.37
CA THR A 516 -13.11 40.42 -2.08
C THR A 516 -12.36 39.14 -1.70
N ALA A 517 -11.04 39.19 -1.58
CA ALA A 517 -10.19 38.01 -1.34
C ALA A 517 -10.60 37.21 -0.09
N GLY A 518 -10.87 37.89 1.03
CA GLY A 518 -11.31 37.26 2.29
C GLY A 518 -12.73 36.67 2.26
N SER A 519 -13.52 36.95 1.22
CA SER A 519 -14.88 36.41 1.06
C SER A 519 -14.92 35.05 0.36
N ILE A 520 -13.79 34.63 -0.23
CA ILE A 520 -13.72 33.35 -0.94
C ILE A 520 -13.89 32.23 0.09
N THR A 521 -14.87 31.37 -0.16
CA THR A 521 -15.09 30.14 0.60
C THR A 521 -15.27 28.96 -0.33
N TYR A 522 -14.97 27.76 0.14
CA TYR A 522 -15.22 26.53 -0.59
C TYR A 522 -15.84 25.47 0.31
N SER A 523 -16.60 24.59 -0.32
CA SER A 523 -17.05 23.31 0.22
C SER A 523 -16.55 22.20 -0.70
N VAL A 524 -16.14 21.08 -0.14
CA VAL A 524 -15.66 19.92 -0.90
C VAL A 524 -15.87 18.66 -0.08
N ASN A 525 -16.17 17.56 -0.76
CA ASN A 525 -16.20 16.24 -0.16
C ASN A 525 -14.79 15.66 -0.08
N GLU A 526 -14.36 15.36 1.13
CA GLU A 526 -13.15 14.58 1.40
C GLU A 526 -13.46 13.08 1.31
N ILE A 527 -12.60 12.34 0.61
CA ILE A 527 -12.69 10.89 0.52
C ILE A 527 -11.68 10.31 1.51
N THR A 528 -12.18 9.75 2.61
CA THR A 528 -11.36 9.10 3.63
C THR A 528 -11.38 7.59 3.45
N GLN A 529 -10.21 6.94 3.50
CA GLN A 529 -10.15 5.49 3.49
C GLN A 529 -10.53 4.93 4.87
N LEU A 530 -11.57 4.10 4.90
CA LEU A 530 -11.96 3.33 6.06
C LEU A 530 -11.01 2.14 6.22
N THR A 531 -10.56 1.91 7.46
CA THR A 531 -9.78 0.73 7.83
C THR A 531 -10.70 -0.21 8.62
N PRO A 532 -11.42 -1.14 7.97
CA PRO A 532 -12.25 -2.08 8.72
C PRO A 532 -11.36 -3.01 9.57
N PRO A 533 -11.93 -3.61 10.63
CA PRO A 533 -11.17 -4.49 11.50
C PRO A 533 -10.62 -5.70 10.73
N ALA A 534 -9.45 -6.19 11.14
CA ALA A 534 -8.78 -7.33 10.52
C ALA A 534 -9.65 -8.59 10.47
N SER A 535 -10.60 -8.74 11.38
CA SER A 535 -11.56 -9.85 11.41
C SER A 535 -12.48 -9.89 10.19
N LEU A 536 -12.67 -8.78 9.47
CA LEU A 536 -13.54 -8.74 8.30
C LEU A 536 -12.94 -9.51 7.11
N TYR A 537 -11.64 -9.34 6.86
CA TYR A 537 -10.95 -9.97 5.72
C TYR A 537 -9.98 -11.08 6.14
N GLY A 538 -9.78 -11.27 7.45
CA GLY A 538 -8.79 -12.19 8.01
C GLY A 538 -7.34 -11.75 7.77
N ILE A 539 -7.12 -10.47 7.43
CA ILE A 539 -5.80 -9.86 7.20
C ILE A 539 -5.77 -8.49 7.87
N ASN A 540 -4.67 -8.20 8.58
CA ASN A 540 -4.42 -6.91 9.21
C ASN A 540 -3.89 -5.89 8.19
N GLN A 541 -4.76 -4.95 7.81
CA GLN A 541 -4.46 -3.93 6.82
C GLN A 541 -3.36 -2.96 7.24
N LEU A 542 -3.19 -2.73 8.54
CA LEU A 542 -2.17 -1.83 9.08
C LEU A 542 -0.76 -2.43 8.98
N ARG A 543 -0.68 -3.74 8.76
CA ARG A 543 0.56 -4.47 8.52
C ARG A 543 0.88 -4.61 7.02
N ILE A 544 0.07 -4.02 6.15
CA ILE A 544 0.27 -4.00 4.70
C ILE A 544 0.62 -2.59 4.25
N SER A 545 1.58 -2.49 3.34
CA SER A 545 2.01 -1.20 2.79
C SER A 545 0.90 -0.56 1.95
N ASN A 546 0.83 0.78 2.00
CA ASN A 546 -0.07 1.60 1.17
C ASN A 546 -1.54 1.14 1.19
N GLY A 547 -2.03 0.65 2.34
CA GLY A 547 -3.42 0.24 2.51
C GLY A 547 -3.87 -0.91 1.61
N GLY A 548 -2.94 -1.79 1.20
CA GLY A 548 -3.21 -2.92 0.30
C GLY A 548 -2.89 -2.64 -1.18
N SER A 549 -2.50 -1.42 -1.54
CA SER A 549 -2.08 -1.10 -2.90
C SER A 549 -0.63 -1.53 -3.13
N VAL A 550 -0.42 -2.52 -4.00
CA VAL A 550 0.89 -3.14 -4.22
C VAL A 550 1.36 -3.08 -5.67
N PRO A 551 2.68 -2.96 -5.92
CA PRO A 551 3.22 -2.97 -7.28
C PRO A 551 3.04 -4.34 -7.91
N MET A 552 2.35 -4.42 -9.05
CA MET A 552 2.13 -5.67 -9.78
C MET A 552 3.31 -6.10 -10.64
N PHE A 553 4.21 -5.15 -10.91
CA PHE A 553 5.37 -5.30 -11.79
C PHE A 553 6.63 -4.92 -11.02
N ASN A 554 7.70 -5.66 -11.27
CA ASN A 554 8.96 -5.49 -10.57
C ASN A 554 10.03 -5.00 -11.56
N VAL A 555 10.87 -4.05 -11.12
CA VAL A 555 12.08 -3.68 -11.88
C VAL A 555 12.99 -4.91 -11.94
N PHE A 556 13.58 -5.17 -13.11
CA PHE A 556 14.28 -6.41 -13.45
C PHE A 556 13.40 -7.67 -13.42
N GLY A 557 12.08 -7.50 -13.37
CA GLY A 557 11.10 -8.58 -13.57
C GLY A 557 10.80 -8.81 -15.05
N VAL A 558 10.40 -10.03 -15.38
CA VAL A 558 9.94 -10.39 -16.72
C VAL A 558 8.44 -10.12 -16.84
N VAL A 559 8.02 -9.58 -17.98
CA VAL A 559 6.62 -9.42 -18.35
C VAL A 559 6.32 -10.17 -19.64
N SER A 560 5.09 -10.65 -19.76
CA SER A 560 4.52 -11.20 -20.99
C SER A 560 3.55 -10.19 -21.56
N ILE A 561 3.73 -9.86 -22.84
CA ILE A 561 2.78 -9.08 -23.61
C ILE A 561 2.04 -10.07 -24.51
N ALA A 562 0.72 -10.13 -24.39
CA ALA A 562 -0.11 -11.08 -25.11
C ALA A 562 -1.28 -10.39 -25.81
N ASN A 563 -1.56 -10.79 -27.04
CA ASN A 563 -2.78 -10.42 -27.74
C ASN A 563 -3.53 -11.71 -28.11
N ASN A 564 -4.67 -11.92 -27.46
CA ASN A 564 -5.56 -13.06 -27.69
C ASN A 564 -6.65 -12.64 -28.67
N ASP A 565 -6.92 -13.46 -29.69
CA ASP A 565 -8.10 -13.33 -30.55
C ASP A 565 -9.04 -14.50 -30.28
N TYR A 566 -10.29 -14.19 -29.95
CA TYR A 566 -11.32 -15.15 -29.57
C TYR A 566 -12.36 -15.25 -30.68
N GLN A 567 -12.58 -16.47 -31.17
CA GLN A 567 -13.54 -16.72 -32.23
C GLN A 567 -14.37 -17.95 -31.90
N THR A 568 -15.69 -17.79 -31.93
CA THR A 568 -16.61 -18.93 -31.91
C THR A 568 -16.86 -19.41 -33.33
N ALA A 569 -16.74 -20.71 -33.55
CA ALA A 569 -16.94 -21.31 -34.87
C ALA A 569 -17.49 -22.72 -34.73
N ASP A 570 -18.33 -23.13 -35.68
CA ASP A 570 -18.59 -24.54 -35.91
C ASP A 570 -17.34 -25.17 -36.54
N LEU A 571 -16.97 -26.36 -36.09
CA LEU A 571 -15.77 -27.06 -36.55
C LEU A 571 -16.07 -28.40 -37.23
N PRO A 572 -16.77 -28.43 -38.39
CA PRO A 572 -16.88 -29.66 -39.18
C PRO A 572 -15.50 -30.21 -39.56
N ASN A 573 -15.36 -31.55 -39.59
CA ASN A 573 -14.12 -32.20 -40.02
C ASN A 573 -13.74 -31.76 -41.45
N GLY A 574 -12.45 -31.46 -41.67
CA GLY A 574 -11.91 -30.94 -42.93
C GLY A 574 -12.01 -29.42 -43.10
N THR A 575 -12.56 -28.69 -42.12
CA THR A 575 -12.58 -27.22 -42.16
C THR A 575 -11.17 -26.66 -42.07
N VAL A 576 -10.84 -25.70 -42.93
CA VAL A 576 -9.58 -24.96 -42.91
C VAL A 576 -9.86 -23.50 -42.56
N LEU A 577 -9.18 -23.00 -41.53
CA LEU A 577 -9.27 -21.63 -41.03
C LEU A 577 -7.91 -20.97 -41.11
N GLN A 578 -7.90 -19.65 -41.36
CA GLN A 578 -6.68 -18.86 -41.33
C GLN A 578 -6.52 -18.20 -39.97
N LYS A 579 -5.34 -18.35 -39.38
CA LYS A 579 -4.93 -17.79 -38.09
C LYS A 579 -3.62 -17.05 -38.23
N ARG A 580 -3.25 -16.28 -37.20
CA ARG A 580 -2.04 -15.46 -37.24
C ARG A 580 -0.80 -16.36 -37.17
N PRO A 581 0.17 -16.25 -38.12
CA PRO A 581 1.41 -17.03 -38.06
C PRO A 581 2.12 -16.90 -36.70
N ASN A 582 2.80 -17.97 -36.28
CA ASN A 582 3.47 -18.11 -34.99
C ASN A 582 2.59 -17.98 -33.74
N ALA A 583 1.26 -17.85 -33.87
CA ALA A 583 0.36 -17.87 -32.72
C ALA A 583 0.36 -19.24 -32.01
N PHE A 584 0.05 -19.21 -30.72
CA PHE A 584 -0.40 -20.39 -29.99
C PHE A 584 -1.91 -20.56 -30.22
N ILE A 585 -2.33 -21.74 -30.67
CA ILE A 585 -3.74 -22.06 -30.94
C ILE A 585 -4.24 -23.03 -29.88
N ASP A 586 -5.35 -22.67 -29.25
CA ASP A 586 -6.14 -23.57 -28.42
C ASP A 586 -7.60 -23.59 -28.91
N ILE A 587 -8.21 -24.77 -28.88
CA ILE A 587 -9.63 -24.93 -29.19
C ILE A 587 -10.25 -25.67 -28.02
N VAL A 588 -11.30 -25.10 -27.44
CA VAL A 588 -12.09 -25.74 -26.38
C VAL A 588 -13.54 -25.90 -26.82
N ASP A 589 -14.17 -26.96 -26.32
CA ASP A 589 -15.58 -27.21 -26.52
C ASP A 589 -16.45 -26.54 -25.44
N SER A 590 -17.77 -26.70 -25.53
CA SER A 590 -18.74 -26.11 -24.59
C SER A 590 -18.59 -26.57 -23.13
N THR A 591 -17.86 -27.66 -22.88
CA THR A 591 -17.56 -28.18 -21.54
C THR A 591 -16.18 -27.76 -21.03
N GLY A 592 -15.41 -27.03 -21.84
CA GLY A 592 -14.03 -26.63 -21.57
C GLY A 592 -13.00 -27.71 -21.93
N ALA A 593 -13.39 -28.81 -22.57
CA ALA A 593 -12.46 -29.83 -23.01
C ALA A 593 -11.61 -29.31 -24.17
N SER A 594 -10.29 -29.41 -24.06
CA SER A 594 -9.36 -28.99 -25.12
C SER A 594 -9.31 -30.04 -26.22
N LEU A 595 -9.40 -29.59 -27.47
CA LEU A 595 -9.18 -30.41 -28.65
C LEU A 595 -7.69 -30.61 -28.94
N TRP A 596 -6.78 -30.04 -28.15
CA TRP A 596 -5.35 -30.24 -28.36
C TRP A 596 -4.96 -31.70 -28.12
N HIS A 597 -4.21 -32.28 -29.05
CA HIS A 597 -3.67 -33.64 -28.92
C HIS A 597 -2.23 -33.66 -29.45
N PRO A 598 -1.28 -34.38 -28.82
CA PRO A 598 0.13 -34.39 -29.22
C PRO A 598 0.40 -34.97 -30.63
N LEU A 599 -0.55 -35.72 -31.18
CA LEU A 599 -0.49 -36.29 -32.53
C LEU A 599 -1.39 -35.54 -33.53
N ASP A 600 -1.81 -34.32 -33.20
CA ASP A 600 -2.74 -33.51 -34.02
C ASP A 600 -4.02 -34.29 -34.39
N ALA A 601 -4.53 -35.12 -33.47
CA ALA A 601 -5.64 -36.02 -33.79
C ALA A 601 -6.96 -35.29 -34.10
N HIS A 602 -7.13 -34.08 -33.56
CA HIS A 602 -8.36 -33.30 -33.68
C HIS A 602 -8.20 -32.04 -34.53
N TYR A 603 -7.03 -31.40 -34.50
CA TYR A 603 -6.66 -30.32 -35.41
C TYR A 603 -5.15 -30.27 -35.60
N SER A 604 -4.71 -29.71 -36.73
CA SER A 604 -3.31 -29.38 -37.00
C SER A 604 -3.18 -27.89 -37.31
N TYR A 605 -2.02 -27.31 -37.00
CA TYR A 605 -1.75 -25.89 -37.22
C TYR A 605 -0.35 -25.67 -37.78
N ASP A 606 -0.26 -25.11 -38.99
CA ASP A 606 1.01 -24.69 -39.58
C ASP A 606 1.36 -23.28 -39.09
N LYS A 607 2.34 -23.21 -38.19
CA LYS A 607 2.84 -21.95 -37.62
C LYS A 607 3.40 -20.97 -38.64
N THR A 608 3.88 -21.45 -39.78
CA THR A 608 4.53 -20.61 -40.79
C THR A 608 3.49 -19.95 -41.69
N SER A 609 2.53 -20.74 -42.18
CA SER A 609 1.46 -20.24 -43.06
C SER A 609 0.28 -19.64 -42.30
N GLY A 610 0.05 -20.05 -41.05
CA GLY A 610 -1.13 -19.68 -40.27
C GLY A 610 -2.34 -20.59 -40.51
N GLU A 611 -2.18 -21.69 -41.27
CA GLU A 611 -3.29 -22.57 -41.64
C GLU A 611 -3.65 -23.53 -40.50
N LEU A 612 -4.88 -23.42 -39.99
CA LEU A 612 -5.50 -24.31 -39.00
C LEU A 612 -6.45 -25.27 -39.71
N THR A 613 -6.18 -26.57 -39.65
CA THR A 613 -7.03 -27.61 -40.25
C THR A 613 -7.70 -28.45 -39.17
N ILE A 614 -9.03 -28.54 -39.20
CA ILE A 614 -9.80 -29.41 -38.31
C ILE A 614 -9.80 -30.83 -38.87
N ILE A 615 -9.34 -31.80 -38.07
CA ILE A 615 -9.20 -33.20 -38.45
C ILE A 615 -10.39 -34.00 -37.94
N ASP A 616 -10.64 -33.98 -36.63
CA ASP A 616 -11.75 -34.68 -36.00
C ASP A 616 -12.26 -34.01 -34.73
N SER A 617 -13.46 -33.43 -34.78
CA SER A 617 -14.15 -32.82 -33.65
C SER A 617 -15.30 -33.67 -33.09
N THR A 618 -15.52 -34.89 -33.61
CA THR A 618 -16.73 -35.68 -33.33
C THR A 618 -16.91 -36.10 -31.86
N ALA A 619 -15.82 -36.15 -31.10
CA ALA A 619 -15.84 -36.47 -29.66
C ALA A 619 -16.19 -35.28 -28.75
N PHE A 620 -16.38 -34.08 -29.31
CA PHE A 620 -16.53 -32.82 -28.58
C PHE A 620 -17.87 -32.14 -28.86
N SER A 621 -18.33 -31.29 -27.93
CA SER A 621 -19.66 -30.67 -28.02
C SER A 621 -19.57 -29.17 -28.32
N ALA A 622 -20.19 -28.74 -29.44
CA ALA A 622 -20.34 -27.33 -29.79
C ALA A 622 -21.15 -26.53 -28.72
N PRO A 623 -21.01 -25.20 -28.64
CA PRO A 623 -20.14 -24.33 -29.43
C PRO A 623 -18.64 -24.53 -29.12
N PHE A 624 -17.79 -24.24 -30.11
CA PHE A 624 -16.32 -24.25 -29.93
C PHE A 624 -15.79 -22.82 -29.83
N GLU A 625 -14.84 -22.61 -28.92
CA GLU A 625 -14.05 -21.39 -28.83
C GLU A 625 -12.64 -21.66 -29.35
N ILE A 626 -12.24 -20.95 -30.40
CA ILE A 626 -10.87 -20.93 -30.89
C ILE A 626 -10.18 -19.70 -30.31
N THR A 627 -9.09 -19.93 -29.60
CA THR A 627 -8.19 -18.89 -29.12
C THR A 627 -6.91 -18.92 -29.94
N ASP A 628 -6.57 -17.82 -30.60
CA ASP A 628 -5.21 -17.62 -31.11
C ASP A 628 -4.47 -16.56 -30.29
N THR A 629 -3.22 -16.83 -29.93
CA THR A 629 -2.45 -15.97 -29.01
C THR A 629 -1.07 -15.68 -29.56
N ILE A 630 -0.75 -14.41 -29.78
CA ILE A 630 0.62 -13.94 -30.00
C ILE A 630 1.15 -13.41 -28.68
N THR A 631 2.35 -13.82 -28.30
CA THR A 631 2.94 -13.52 -27.00
C THR A 631 4.44 -13.29 -27.11
N GLU A 632 4.96 -12.34 -26.34
CA GLU A 632 6.37 -11.99 -26.28
C GLU A 632 6.77 -11.72 -24.83
N LEU A 633 7.92 -12.23 -24.41
CA LEU A 633 8.51 -11.98 -23.09
C LEU A 633 9.51 -10.83 -23.18
N ALA A 634 9.46 -9.90 -22.23
CA ALA A 634 10.37 -8.78 -22.16
C ALA A 634 10.78 -8.48 -20.70
N LEU A 635 11.97 -7.90 -20.52
CA LEU A 635 12.51 -7.53 -19.21
C LEU A 635 12.20 -6.06 -18.91
N VAL A 636 11.69 -5.78 -17.72
CA VAL A 636 11.35 -4.42 -17.26
C VAL A 636 12.57 -3.73 -16.68
N SER A 637 12.88 -2.52 -17.18
CA SER A 637 13.93 -1.64 -16.65
C SER A 637 13.39 -0.57 -15.71
N GLN A 638 12.14 -0.15 -15.88
CA GLN A 638 11.50 0.87 -15.03
C GLN A 638 9.98 0.67 -14.96
N VAL A 639 9.41 0.91 -13.77
CA VAL A 639 7.97 0.91 -13.51
C VAL A 639 7.55 2.32 -13.11
N ASN A 640 6.64 2.92 -13.88
CA ASN A 640 6.00 4.21 -13.58
C ASN A 640 4.52 3.99 -13.22
N SER A 641 3.77 5.05 -12.89
CA SER A 641 2.35 4.92 -12.50
C SER A 641 1.46 4.30 -13.59
N ASN A 642 1.68 4.64 -14.86
CA ASN A 642 0.88 4.17 -16.01
C ASN A 642 1.75 3.73 -17.19
N SER A 643 3.02 3.41 -16.95
CA SER A 643 3.89 2.88 -18.00
C SER A 643 4.96 1.94 -17.45
N LEU A 644 5.39 1.02 -18.31
CA LEU A 644 6.54 0.16 -18.11
C LEU A 644 7.58 0.49 -19.20
N VAL A 645 8.84 0.58 -18.80
CA VAL A 645 9.96 0.67 -19.73
C VAL A 645 10.65 -0.69 -19.78
N LEU A 646 10.87 -1.19 -20.98
CA LEU A 646 11.54 -2.44 -21.27
C LEU A 646 13.03 -2.21 -21.56
N THR A 647 13.86 -3.22 -21.35
CA THR A 647 15.30 -3.15 -21.68
C THR A 647 15.57 -3.20 -23.19
N ALA A 648 14.64 -3.74 -23.97
CA ALA A 648 14.72 -3.84 -25.43
C ALA A 648 13.33 -3.58 -26.03
N PRO A 649 13.24 -3.07 -27.28
CA PRO A 649 11.96 -2.93 -27.96
C PRO A 649 11.33 -4.29 -28.27
N LEU A 650 10.00 -4.33 -28.26
CA LEU A 650 9.24 -5.50 -28.70
C LEU A 650 9.54 -5.84 -30.16
N GLN A 651 9.47 -7.13 -30.51
CA GLN A 651 9.59 -7.61 -31.89
C GLN A 651 8.26 -7.53 -32.63
N ASN A 652 7.16 -7.79 -31.92
CA ASN A 652 5.81 -7.71 -32.47
C ASN A 652 5.15 -6.36 -32.17
N SER A 653 4.10 -6.06 -32.93
CA SER A 653 3.20 -4.95 -32.63
C SER A 653 1.98 -5.45 -31.88
N TYR A 654 1.65 -4.78 -30.77
CA TYR A 654 0.52 -5.12 -29.93
C TYR A 654 -0.48 -3.97 -29.90
N PRO A 655 -1.75 -4.19 -30.31
CA PRO A 655 -2.75 -3.14 -30.28
C PRO A 655 -3.16 -2.80 -28.84
N THR A 656 -3.80 -1.65 -28.68
CA THR A 656 -4.47 -1.23 -27.43
C THR A 656 -5.40 -2.34 -26.94
N GLY A 657 -5.45 -2.55 -25.62
CA GLY A 657 -6.22 -3.63 -25.01
C GLY A 657 -5.47 -4.96 -24.88
N SER A 658 -4.31 -5.12 -25.53
CA SER A 658 -3.43 -6.29 -25.33
C SER A 658 -3.02 -6.41 -23.86
N ILE A 659 -2.86 -7.64 -23.42
CA ILE A 659 -2.61 -7.98 -22.02
C ILE A 659 -1.12 -7.82 -21.72
N VAL A 660 -0.80 -7.27 -20.55
CA VAL A 660 0.55 -7.20 -20.01
C VAL A 660 0.55 -7.85 -18.64
N SER A 661 1.31 -8.92 -18.48
CA SER A 661 1.30 -9.79 -17.29
C SER A 661 2.68 -9.87 -16.67
N SER A 662 2.77 -9.70 -15.35
CA SER A 662 4.00 -9.98 -14.62
C SER A 662 4.22 -11.48 -14.54
N VAL A 663 5.44 -11.93 -14.85
CA VAL A 663 5.80 -13.35 -14.88
C VAL A 663 6.46 -13.73 -13.57
N GLN A 664 5.96 -14.77 -12.92
CA GLN A 664 6.63 -15.41 -11.80
C GLN A 664 7.50 -16.55 -12.34
N VAL A 665 8.81 -16.45 -12.12
CA VAL A 665 9.78 -17.47 -12.55
C VAL A 665 9.92 -18.52 -11.47
N LEU A 666 9.57 -19.77 -11.80
CA LEU A 666 9.66 -20.94 -10.91
C LEU A 666 11.04 -21.63 -11.02
N GLY A 667 11.82 -21.29 -12.05
CA GLY A 667 13.13 -21.84 -12.35
C GLY A 667 13.04 -23.22 -13.01
N ASN A 668 14.14 -23.97 -12.94
CA ASN A 668 14.20 -25.32 -13.49
C ASN A 668 13.34 -26.28 -12.65
N MET A 669 12.52 -27.08 -13.33
CA MET A 669 11.60 -28.02 -12.69
C MET A 669 11.90 -29.44 -13.16
N GLN A 670 12.39 -30.24 -12.22
CA GLN A 670 12.75 -31.64 -12.39
C GLN A 670 12.69 -32.33 -11.03
N ALA A 671 12.22 -33.57 -10.99
CA ALA A 671 12.34 -34.40 -9.81
C ALA A 671 13.77 -34.89 -9.67
N ALA A 672 14.28 -34.86 -8.44
CA ALA A 672 15.64 -35.29 -8.14
C ALA A 672 15.70 -36.01 -6.79
N ALA A 673 16.71 -36.84 -6.61
CA ALA A 673 17.14 -37.31 -5.30
C ALA A 673 18.45 -36.62 -4.94
N SER A 674 18.64 -36.29 -3.65
CA SER A 674 19.80 -35.57 -3.17
C SER A 674 20.18 -36.00 -1.76
N VAL A 675 21.33 -35.54 -1.26
CA VAL A 675 21.75 -35.68 0.15
C VAL A 675 21.81 -37.15 0.61
N LEU A 676 22.43 -38.03 -0.19
CA LEU A 676 22.58 -39.43 0.20
C LEU A 676 23.78 -39.63 1.13
N TYR A 677 23.55 -40.23 2.30
CA TYR A 677 24.61 -40.70 3.19
C TYR A 677 24.16 -41.86 4.08
N ASP A 678 25.11 -42.70 4.47
CA ASP A 678 24.91 -43.80 5.42
C ASP A 678 25.34 -43.42 6.84
N MET A 679 24.72 -44.03 7.86
CA MET A 679 25.06 -43.80 9.27
C MET A 679 24.80 -45.03 10.14
N THR A 680 25.58 -45.19 11.22
CA THR A 680 25.53 -46.38 12.06
C THR A 680 24.24 -46.57 12.85
N THR A 681 23.49 -45.50 13.13
CA THR A 681 22.25 -45.56 13.91
C THR A 681 21.33 -44.39 13.60
N TRP A 682 20.03 -44.67 13.46
CA TRP A 682 19.00 -43.63 13.36
C TRP A 682 18.64 -43.04 14.73
N ASN A 683 19.10 -41.81 15.01
CA ASN A 683 18.85 -41.09 16.27
C ASN A 683 17.56 -40.25 16.28
N ASN A 684 16.66 -40.45 15.31
CA ASN A 684 15.45 -39.63 15.14
C ASN A 684 15.74 -38.13 14.93
N VAL A 685 16.83 -37.82 14.22
CA VAL A 685 17.23 -36.45 13.87
C VAL A 685 17.23 -36.30 12.35
N TRP A 686 16.29 -35.50 11.84
CA TRP A 686 16.20 -35.15 10.42
C TRP A 686 17.19 -34.03 10.09
N SER A 687 18.35 -34.43 9.57
CA SER A 687 19.39 -33.52 9.09
C SER A 687 19.70 -33.80 7.62
N ASP A 688 20.33 -32.82 6.96
CA ASP A 688 20.90 -32.95 5.62
C ASP A 688 22.43 -33.11 5.68
N ILE A 689 22.97 -33.29 6.88
CA ILE A 689 24.36 -33.69 7.13
C ILE A 689 24.37 -34.88 8.10
N ILE A 690 25.40 -35.72 7.99
CA ILE A 690 25.52 -36.90 8.84
C ILE A 690 25.55 -36.51 10.33
N ASN A 691 24.73 -37.19 11.13
CA ASN A 691 24.69 -37.05 12.58
C ASN A 691 25.17 -38.36 13.22
N GLY A 692 26.45 -38.41 13.59
CA GLY A 692 27.08 -39.61 14.12
C GLY A 692 28.21 -40.10 13.21
N SER A 693 28.44 -41.42 13.22
CA SER A 693 29.48 -42.06 12.41
C SER A 693 28.89 -42.67 11.13
N PRO A 694 29.64 -42.70 10.03
CA PRO A 694 29.23 -43.42 8.81
C PRO A 694 29.06 -44.91 9.11
N ALA A 695 28.14 -45.57 8.39
CA ALA A 695 27.88 -46.99 8.56
C ALA A 695 29.07 -47.84 8.06
N ASN A 696 29.10 -49.12 8.45
CA ASN A 696 30.06 -50.05 7.84
C ASN A 696 29.65 -50.42 6.41
N GLY A 697 28.34 -50.56 6.17
CA GLY A 697 27.78 -50.69 4.83
C GLY A 697 27.76 -49.34 4.11
N ASN A 698 27.98 -49.35 2.80
CA ASN A 698 27.91 -48.16 1.96
C ASN A 698 27.01 -48.43 0.75
N TYR A 699 26.12 -47.49 0.45
CA TYR A 699 25.26 -47.57 -0.73
C TYR A 699 25.99 -46.97 -1.94
N ASN A 700 26.05 -47.71 -3.05
CA ASN A 700 26.74 -47.30 -4.26
C ASN A 700 25.86 -46.37 -5.12
N GLU A 701 25.69 -45.14 -4.66
CA GLU A 701 24.92 -44.10 -5.36
C GLU A 701 25.51 -43.76 -6.73
N LEU A 702 26.84 -43.88 -6.91
CA LEU A 702 27.50 -43.51 -8.16
C LEU A 702 27.02 -44.35 -9.35
N ASN A 703 26.88 -45.67 -9.16
CA ASN A 703 26.42 -46.56 -10.22
C ASN A 703 24.91 -46.80 -10.17
N TYR A 704 24.29 -46.65 -9.01
CA TYR A 704 22.88 -46.94 -8.76
C TYR A 704 22.23 -45.80 -7.98
N PRO A 705 22.05 -44.61 -8.61
CA PRO A 705 21.41 -43.49 -7.95
C PRO A 705 19.97 -43.83 -7.56
N ILE A 706 19.44 -43.10 -6.58
CA ILE A 706 18.02 -43.20 -6.25
C ILE A 706 17.21 -42.63 -7.43
N GLU A 707 16.40 -43.47 -8.06
CA GLU A 707 15.62 -43.09 -9.24
C GLU A 707 14.29 -42.46 -8.80
N VAL A 708 13.87 -41.40 -9.48
CA VAL A 708 12.62 -40.68 -9.23
C VAL A 708 11.90 -40.37 -10.54
N GLU A 709 10.61 -40.07 -10.48
CA GLU A 709 9.83 -39.60 -11.64
C GLU A 709 9.14 -38.29 -11.31
N ASN A 710 9.08 -37.37 -12.28
CA ASN A 710 8.43 -36.06 -12.14
C ASN A 710 6.98 -36.17 -11.63
N GLN A 711 6.22 -37.14 -12.16
CA GLN A 711 4.82 -37.32 -11.83
C GLN A 711 4.56 -37.83 -10.38
N SER A 712 5.55 -38.45 -9.72
CA SER A 712 5.33 -39.22 -8.48
C SER A 712 6.21 -38.81 -7.31
N ALA A 713 7.36 -38.18 -7.56
CA ALA A 713 8.23 -37.68 -6.51
C ALA A 713 7.54 -36.60 -5.66
N ILE A 714 7.83 -36.60 -4.36
CA ILE A 714 7.38 -35.60 -3.41
C ILE A 714 8.58 -34.92 -2.75
N ASN A 715 8.42 -33.69 -2.29
CA ASN A 715 9.40 -33.05 -1.41
C ASN A 715 9.37 -33.76 -0.05
N GLU A 716 10.32 -34.65 0.20
CA GLU A 716 10.34 -35.48 1.41
C GLU A 716 11.75 -35.90 1.80
N ARG A 717 11.91 -36.13 3.10
CA ARG A 717 13.14 -36.60 3.72
C ARG A 717 12.94 -38.07 4.10
N TRP A 718 13.71 -38.96 3.47
CA TRP A 718 13.61 -40.41 3.65
C TRP A 718 14.77 -40.98 4.46
N VAL A 719 14.48 -41.96 5.32
CA VAL A 719 15.46 -42.83 5.95
C VAL A 719 15.10 -44.29 5.75
N ILE A 720 16.08 -45.08 5.30
CA ILE A 720 16.04 -46.55 5.30
C ILE A 720 16.72 -47.02 6.57
N VAL A 721 16.04 -47.79 7.42
CA VAL A 721 16.60 -48.33 8.66
C VAL A 721 16.67 -49.85 8.57
N PHE A 722 17.87 -50.40 8.63
CA PHE A 722 18.10 -51.84 8.62
C PHE A 722 17.58 -52.48 9.91
N THR A 723 16.83 -53.56 9.74
CA THR A 723 16.29 -54.40 10.83
C THR A 723 17.07 -55.71 10.97
N SER A 724 17.82 -56.08 9.93
CA SER A 724 18.80 -57.16 9.89
C SER A 724 19.89 -56.79 8.86
N ALA A 725 20.81 -57.70 8.53
CA ALA A 725 21.82 -57.46 7.50
C ALA A 725 21.24 -57.30 6.07
N THR A 726 19.99 -57.73 5.83
CA THR A 726 19.38 -57.70 4.50
C THR A 726 18.00 -57.07 4.47
N ALA A 727 17.27 -56.97 5.59
CA ALA A 727 15.92 -56.41 5.63
C ALA A 727 15.90 -55.02 6.26
N PHE A 728 15.08 -54.11 5.75
CA PHE A 728 14.96 -52.73 6.22
C PHE A 728 13.52 -52.20 6.19
N ARG A 729 13.29 -51.07 6.86
CA ARG A 729 12.07 -50.26 6.76
C ARG A 729 12.38 -48.90 6.15
N CYS A 730 11.47 -48.37 5.35
CA CYS A 730 11.55 -47.03 4.80
C CYS A 730 10.59 -46.10 5.54
N ILE A 731 11.11 -44.98 6.03
CA ILE A 731 10.38 -43.98 6.80
C ILE A 731 10.61 -42.62 6.14
N GLY A 732 9.53 -41.92 5.79
CA GLY A 732 9.57 -40.49 5.45
C GLY A 732 9.28 -39.62 6.67
N GLU A 733 9.80 -38.40 6.69
CA GLU A 733 9.56 -37.46 7.79
C GLU A 733 8.08 -37.07 7.88
N GLY A 734 7.46 -36.72 6.76
CA GLY A 734 6.06 -36.32 6.70
C GLY A 734 5.08 -37.48 6.58
N VAL A 735 5.50 -38.58 5.93
CA VAL A 735 4.62 -39.73 5.61
C VAL A 735 4.79 -40.94 6.54
N GLY A 736 5.78 -40.94 7.43
CA GLY A 736 6.06 -42.05 8.33
C GLY A 736 6.56 -43.31 7.61
N GLN A 737 6.40 -44.49 8.23
CA GLN A 737 6.83 -45.74 7.61
C GLN A 737 5.92 -46.12 6.44
N ILE A 738 6.44 -46.08 5.22
CA ILE A 738 5.65 -46.33 4.00
C ILE A 738 5.76 -47.76 3.48
N ALA A 739 6.86 -48.45 3.76
CA ALA A 739 7.09 -49.83 3.32
C ALA A 739 8.27 -50.48 4.06
N THR A 740 8.38 -51.80 3.90
CA THR A 740 9.55 -52.60 4.27
C THR A 740 10.15 -53.21 3.00
N GLY A 741 11.46 -53.38 2.97
CA GLY A 741 12.18 -53.93 1.82
C GLY A 741 13.38 -54.77 2.24
N ASP A 742 14.12 -55.25 1.24
CA ASP A 742 15.33 -56.02 1.43
C ASP A 742 16.40 -55.63 0.41
N THR A 743 17.62 -56.10 0.62
CA THR A 743 18.75 -55.85 -0.28
C THR A 743 18.80 -56.77 -1.50
N LEU A 744 17.88 -57.74 -1.61
CA LEU A 744 17.86 -58.75 -2.66
C LEU A 744 16.96 -58.32 -3.84
N ASN A 745 15.94 -57.51 -3.59
CA ASN A 745 14.95 -57.04 -4.57
C ASN A 745 14.99 -55.52 -4.73
N ASP A 746 14.63 -55.04 -5.92
CA ASP A 746 14.43 -53.60 -6.14
C ASP A 746 13.33 -53.09 -5.20
N PHE A 747 13.58 -51.98 -4.54
CA PHE A 747 12.66 -51.37 -3.59
C PHE A 747 11.99 -50.15 -4.21
N ALA A 748 10.70 -50.27 -4.50
CA ALA A 748 9.91 -49.27 -5.20
C ALA A 748 8.58 -49.02 -4.46
N PRO A 749 8.59 -48.30 -3.32
CA PRO A 749 7.40 -48.12 -2.51
C PRO A 749 6.37 -47.23 -3.22
N ILE A 750 5.10 -47.66 -3.24
CA ILE A 750 4.03 -47.01 -4.00
C ILE A 750 3.54 -45.72 -3.32
N ASN A 751 3.47 -44.64 -4.10
CA ASN A 751 2.78 -43.42 -3.76
C ASN A 751 1.27 -43.61 -3.97
N PRO A 752 0.45 -43.57 -2.90
CA PRO A 752 -1.00 -43.79 -3.01
C PRO A 752 -1.72 -42.72 -3.82
N ASN A 753 -1.12 -41.53 -3.99
CA ASN A 753 -1.74 -40.44 -4.76
C ASN A 753 -1.64 -40.65 -6.28
N THR A 754 -0.56 -41.29 -6.74
CA THR A 754 -0.25 -41.44 -8.17
C THR A 754 -0.31 -42.89 -8.64
N GLN A 755 -0.34 -43.85 -7.70
CA GLN A 755 -0.22 -45.28 -7.96
C GLN A 755 1.09 -45.66 -8.66
N GLN A 756 2.11 -44.81 -8.56
CA GLN A 756 3.46 -45.02 -9.07
C GLN A 756 4.45 -45.01 -7.89
N PRO A 757 5.68 -45.56 -8.02
CA PRO A 757 6.67 -45.49 -6.95
C PRO A 757 6.99 -44.05 -6.54
N TYR A 758 7.25 -43.80 -5.25
CA TYR A 758 7.82 -42.52 -4.80
C TYR A 758 9.23 -42.31 -5.37
N PHE A 759 10.00 -43.39 -5.36
CA PHE A 759 11.36 -43.53 -5.86
C PHE A 759 11.65 -45.03 -6.06
N ILE A 760 12.75 -45.36 -6.71
CA ILE A 760 13.22 -46.74 -6.88
C ILE A 760 14.67 -46.83 -6.38
N ILE A 761 14.93 -47.81 -5.51
CA ILE A 761 16.27 -48.18 -5.06
C ILE A 761 16.60 -49.54 -5.69
N ARG A 762 17.65 -49.59 -6.50
CA ARG A 762 18.09 -50.82 -7.16
C ARG A 762 18.78 -51.75 -6.16
N ASN A 763 18.49 -53.04 -6.22
CA ASN A 763 19.11 -54.03 -5.32
C ASN A 763 20.65 -54.06 -5.44
N GLN A 764 21.19 -53.82 -6.63
CA GLN A 764 22.62 -53.76 -6.93
C GLN A 764 23.34 -52.59 -6.26
N GLY A 765 22.60 -51.58 -5.78
CA GLY A 765 23.14 -50.45 -5.04
C GLY A 765 23.60 -50.80 -3.63
N TRP A 766 23.09 -51.89 -3.05
CA TRP A 766 23.47 -52.32 -1.71
C TRP A 766 24.87 -52.94 -1.69
N GLY A 767 25.82 -52.23 -1.06
CA GLY A 767 27.09 -52.83 -0.66
C GLY A 767 26.92 -53.93 0.38
N GLY A 768 28.01 -54.66 0.69
CA GLY A 768 28.03 -55.62 1.79
C GLY A 768 28.25 -54.97 3.16
N GLY A 769 28.01 -55.71 4.24
CA GLY A 769 28.41 -55.32 5.60
C GLY A 769 27.37 -54.58 6.44
N TRP A 770 26.10 -54.53 6.00
CA TRP A 770 25.02 -53.90 6.74
C TRP A 770 24.68 -54.61 8.05
N ASN A 771 24.36 -53.84 9.09
CA ASN A 771 23.93 -54.30 10.40
C ASN A 771 22.56 -53.75 10.78
N ALA A 772 21.84 -54.47 11.63
CA ALA A 772 20.60 -53.95 12.21
C ALA A 772 20.87 -52.64 12.96
N GLY A 773 20.07 -51.61 12.68
CA GLY A 773 20.20 -50.26 13.23
C GLY A 773 20.88 -49.27 12.28
N GLU A 774 21.72 -49.73 11.36
CA GLU A 774 22.33 -48.86 10.34
C GLU A 774 21.27 -48.30 9.40
N CYS A 775 21.56 -47.15 8.81
CA CYS A 775 20.58 -46.48 7.96
C CYS A 775 21.21 -45.70 6.81
N VAL A 776 20.39 -45.49 5.77
CA VAL A 776 20.67 -44.62 4.63
C VAL A 776 19.67 -43.48 4.62
N ARG A 777 20.15 -42.25 4.50
CA ARG A 777 19.36 -41.03 4.42
C ARG A 777 19.47 -40.46 3.02
N PHE A 778 18.35 -39.98 2.46
CA PHE A 778 18.33 -39.23 1.19
C PHE A 778 17.05 -38.38 1.08
N ASN A 779 17.11 -37.28 0.34
CA ASN A 779 15.97 -36.42 0.06
C ASN A 779 15.44 -36.70 -1.34
N THR A 780 14.15 -36.48 -1.53
CA THR A 780 13.57 -36.34 -2.87
C THR A 780 12.98 -34.94 -3.03
N GLU A 781 13.10 -34.41 -4.23
CA GLU A 781 12.50 -33.15 -4.65
C GLU A 781 11.48 -33.41 -5.75
N ALA A 782 10.32 -32.77 -5.65
CA ALA A 782 9.26 -32.85 -6.63
C ALA A 782 9.49 -31.86 -7.77
N ALA A 783 9.05 -32.19 -8.99
CA ALA A 783 8.98 -31.28 -10.12
C ALA A 783 7.79 -30.29 -10.02
N ALA A 784 7.54 -29.77 -8.83
CA ALA A 784 6.41 -28.91 -8.50
C ALA A 784 6.85 -27.77 -7.56
N LYS A 785 6.30 -26.57 -7.74
CA LYS A 785 6.58 -25.42 -6.86
C LYS A 785 5.27 -24.83 -6.33
N PRO A 786 5.22 -24.35 -5.07
CA PRO A 786 4.03 -23.73 -4.54
C PRO A 786 3.81 -22.35 -5.16
N LEU A 787 2.55 -22.06 -5.50
CA LEU A 787 2.08 -20.77 -5.99
C LEU A 787 0.92 -20.29 -5.14
N VAL A 788 0.92 -19.02 -4.75
CA VAL A 788 -0.17 -18.39 -4.01
C VAL A 788 -0.89 -17.39 -4.90
N LEU A 789 -2.21 -17.51 -4.95
CA LEU A 789 -3.13 -16.58 -5.60
C LEU A 789 -3.97 -15.90 -4.53
N LEU A 790 -4.11 -14.59 -4.62
CA LEU A 790 -4.99 -13.78 -3.80
C LEU A 790 -6.03 -13.12 -4.70
N ARG A 791 -7.30 -13.22 -4.33
CA ARG A 791 -8.43 -12.52 -4.96
C ARG A 791 -9.00 -11.52 -3.96
N SER A 792 -9.06 -10.25 -4.37
CA SER A 792 -9.73 -9.17 -3.65
C SER A 792 -11.02 -8.82 -4.38
N VAL A 793 -12.14 -8.77 -3.68
CA VAL A 793 -13.47 -8.44 -4.23
C VAL A 793 -14.00 -7.22 -3.51
N GLY A 794 -14.24 -6.13 -4.23
CA GLY A 794 -14.83 -4.90 -3.70
C GLY A 794 -16.35 -4.97 -3.52
N ALA A 795 -16.88 -4.21 -2.56
CA ALA A 795 -18.31 -4.06 -2.35
C ALA A 795 -19.00 -3.45 -3.58
N GLY A 796 -20.20 -3.91 -3.88
CA GLY A 796 -21.00 -3.39 -5.00
C GLY A 796 -20.51 -3.85 -6.38
N HIS A 797 -19.67 -4.89 -6.45
CA HIS A 797 -19.30 -5.51 -7.72
C HIS A 797 -20.53 -5.98 -8.48
N SER A 798 -20.43 -5.97 -9.81
CA SER A 798 -21.53 -6.28 -10.70
C SER A 798 -21.94 -7.76 -10.56
N GLN A 799 -23.23 -8.06 -10.64
CA GLN A 799 -23.70 -9.44 -10.81
C GLN A 799 -23.35 -9.91 -12.23
N ILE A 800 -22.07 -10.22 -12.45
CA ILE A 800 -21.62 -10.89 -13.66
C ILE A 800 -21.94 -12.38 -13.48
N GLU A 801 -22.64 -12.98 -14.45
CA GLU A 801 -23.00 -14.40 -14.40
C GLU A 801 -21.76 -15.32 -14.40
N GLN A 802 -20.68 -14.87 -15.03
CA GLN A 802 -19.40 -15.57 -15.08
C GLN A 802 -18.24 -14.58 -15.18
N ASP A 803 -17.27 -14.70 -14.28
CA ASP A 803 -15.96 -14.06 -14.40
C ASP A 803 -14.87 -15.13 -14.32
N SER A 804 -13.76 -14.92 -15.02
CA SER A 804 -12.71 -15.92 -15.12
C SER A 804 -11.32 -15.30 -15.16
N ILE A 805 -10.35 -16.07 -14.68
CA ILE A 805 -8.93 -15.79 -14.88
C ILE A 805 -8.32 -16.95 -15.64
N ARG A 806 -7.34 -16.66 -16.50
CA ARG A 806 -6.55 -17.70 -17.18
C ARG A 806 -5.13 -17.71 -16.62
N LEU A 807 -4.67 -18.86 -16.12
CA LEU A 807 -3.29 -19.05 -15.70
C LEU A 807 -2.51 -19.77 -16.80
N HIS A 808 -1.34 -19.25 -17.16
CA HIS A 808 -0.47 -19.88 -18.15
C HIS A 808 0.82 -20.35 -17.48
N PHE A 809 0.96 -21.66 -17.33
CA PHE A 809 2.20 -22.31 -16.93
C PHE A 809 2.98 -22.77 -18.18
N ARG A 810 4.23 -22.31 -18.31
CA ARG A 810 5.07 -22.52 -19.49
C ARG A 810 6.53 -22.74 -19.08
N GLY A 811 7.32 -23.22 -20.02
CA GLY A 811 8.77 -23.38 -19.90
C GLY A 811 9.34 -24.00 -21.18
N ASN A 812 10.64 -24.25 -21.20
CA ASN A 812 11.31 -24.88 -22.32
C ASN A 812 11.61 -26.34 -21.98
N ALA A 813 11.03 -27.27 -22.74
CA ALA A 813 11.34 -28.68 -22.58
C ALA A 813 12.72 -28.98 -23.19
N ASP A 814 13.54 -29.74 -22.45
CA ASP A 814 14.79 -30.34 -22.96
C ASP A 814 14.51 -31.57 -23.83
#